data_AF-A0A1Y2HUX1-F1
#
_entry.id   AF-A0A1Y2HUX1-F1
#
_cell.length_a   1.000
_cell.length_b   1.000
_cell.length_c   1.000
_cell.angle_alpha   90.00
_cell.angle_beta   90.00
_cell.angle_gamma   90.00
#
_symmetry.space_group_name_H-M   'P 1'
#
loop_
_entity.id
_entity.type
_entity.pdbx_description
1 polymer ?
#
loop_
_entity_poly.entity_id
_entity_poly.type
_entity_poly.pdbx_seq_one_letter_code
_entity_poly.pdbx_strand_id
1 'polypeptide(L)'
;MPHVHTSPDVGRRAFRQRLTTITTMDSTSTMKEPSLVPDITAISGSHREAAASRETAHSTLPTELWFPVLALCESSAHLPATFRAASAQLFKAGALPHRIWTHRAIFLDPTFDRELARISNSSLRPHFDNNSFYPASAQIESRLALYLKTHLDAVEAEDEDGRGGEWIAECVVSKELVDWLFCSSGPFGRIRQQPQDDVTMDWMAALQSFRARLSHAGNNDPEGQDDTFSNWRLIPDSFLLVAFAIRTKQLNLLECTLTHMRSALPSTLATAAVPLSLWCHFMLNDHFGQRSRLAVAVDQGGNPAMTYPTFLCFLALLEWSLPALRVVSTAFANALDLQAAAALFASSAHLFECILASLRHLPTIDQGIVLDVLDWFKNHTAPTDAARFPFISHHMPSYPLFTKVFESYDLPNVRTFDGNPIEREALGSAFVHWFNKGHADALGIALEHGLVGQRDLGSLLRQAALDEDKSLLDVVLDSVDASDETLSQLVVSAINSYVPDSPGFSPDYDPPSVYCTLLNVLVTRGSGPMVPNQLFISANHGQPWPGAQLFLMLFECADSGELLFEWDYPRYLFHQLAWALITQPNNLCRDWFTFMGELIDRCSSTEGFDWHALPVDQVALACAIRLRHVLVPNRYRRDDESKVCDKEVRIVRTLVTLTLDKIKQQDLVELPMAAAQPQQSRFLTLIGPTCEHELGVLVNAITSIPRPRPPYPHVLACPETAFNVFLDSMLALDRAFTVSHVQCVPASVFVWSKLDLGAFVDWIKCVSADCAIGLVHAASEVKNDEALACIVGNMPSEARDSERFLVGLASAMVRWSDRKGEMEAALDRSGWNEWRDKLASHVDVLVASEKSDKEADGSGDSGSATFEFDLFASD
;
A
#
# COMPACT_ATOMS: atom_id res chain seq x y z
N MET A 1 4.15 -38.04 -21.42
CA MET A 1 4.76 -38.53 -22.69
C MET A 1 4.08 -37.83 -23.87
N PRO A 2 4.84 -37.39 -24.89
CA PRO A 2 5.19 -35.97 -24.95
C PRO A 2 5.00 -35.32 -26.33
N HIS A 3 5.05 -33.98 -26.35
CA HIS A 3 5.90 -33.27 -27.32
C HIS A 3 6.53 -32.02 -26.69
N VAL A 4 7.86 -32.04 -26.78
CA VAL A 4 8.87 -31.04 -26.38
C VAL A 4 9.12 -30.13 -27.59
N HIS A 5 9.39 -28.83 -27.39
CA HIS A 5 10.50 -28.13 -28.06
C HIS A 5 10.80 -26.73 -27.47
N THR A 6 11.92 -26.69 -26.73
CA THR A 6 13.06 -25.76 -26.82
C THR A 6 12.87 -24.24 -26.93
N SER A 7 13.33 -23.56 -25.87
CA SER A 7 13.93 -22.21 -25.84
C SER A 7 15.16 -22.10 -26.78
N PRO A 8 15.60 -20.88 -27.17
CA PRO A 8 16.71 -20.29 -26.40
C PRO A 8 16.62 -18.76 -26.17
N ASP A 9 17.26 -18.36 -25.08
CA ASP A 9 17.65 -17.00 -24.69
C ASP A 9 18.53 -16.27 -25.70
N VAL A 10 18.49 -14.93 -25.64
CA VAL A 10 19.62 -13.98 -25.44
C VAL A 10 19.33 -12.63 -26.13
N GLY A 11 19.47 -11.53 -25.38
CA GLY A 11 20.12 -10.32 -25.91
C GLY A 11 19.41 -8.98 -25.76
N ARG A 12 19.82 -8.20 -24.75
CA ARG A 12 19.57 -6.76 -24.59
C ARG A 12 20.20 -5.93 -25.72
N ARG A 13 19.55 -4.79 -26.05
CA ARG A 13 20.08 -3.43 -26.37
C ARG A 13 19.68 -2.84 -27.74
N ALA A 14 19.45 -1.52 -27.65
CA ALA A 14 19.68 -0.47 -28.65
C ALA A 14 18.48 -0.04 -29.51
N PHE A 15 17.73 0.88 -28.91
CA PHE A 15 16.81 1.82 -29.56
C PHE A 15 17.62 3.02 -30.11
N ARG A 16 17.64 3.24 -31.44
CA ARG A 16 17.73 4.53 -32.17
C ARG A 16 18.28 4.33 -33.59
N GLN A 17 17.45 4.61 -34.60
CA GLN A 17 17.64 5.63 -35.65
C GLN A 17 16.98 5.28 -36.99
N ARG A 18 16.47 6.35 -37.63
CA ARG A 18 16.12 6.56 -39.05
C ARG A 18 14.74 6.08 -39.52
N LEU A 19 13.93 7.06 -39.91
CA LEU A 19 13.43 7.17 -41.29
C LEU A 19 13.03 8.62 -41.60
N THR A 20 13.91 9.33 -42.29
CA THR A 20 13.58 10.39 -43.23
C THR A 20 13.26 9.71 -44.56
N THR A 21 12.06 9.89 -45.13
CA THR A 21 11.87 9.82 -46.59
C THR A 21 10.69 10.71 -47.00
N ILE A 22 11.01 11.50 -48.01
CA ILE A 22 10.24 12.49 -48.77
C ILE A 22 9.16 11.80 -49.60
N THR A 23 8.01 12.45 -49.79
CA THR A 23 7.26 12.38 -51.06
C THR A 23 6.46 13.66 -51.29
N THR A 24 6.94 14.43 -52.25
CA THR A 24 6.25 15.51 -52.97
C THR A 24 5.20 14.92 -53.92
N MET A 25 4.03 15.54 -54.02
CA MET A 25 3.26 15.58 -55.28
C MET A 25 2.56 16.92 -55.46
N ASP A 26 2.90 17.55 -56.59
CA ASP A 26 2.25 18.70 -57.21
C ASP A 26 0.80 18.41 -57.61
N SER A 27 -0.05 19.44 -57.61
CA SER A 27 -0.95 19.69 -58.75
C SER A 27 -1.48 21.13 -58.72
N THR A 28 -1.21 21.83 -59.81
CA THR A 28 -1.71 23.14 -60.21
C THR A 28 -3.09 23.02 -60.88
N SER A 29 -4.00 23.99 -60.67
CA SER A 29 -5.08 24.27 -61.64
C SER A 29 -5.68 25.68 -61.47
N THR A 30 -5.30 26.53 -62.41
CA THR A 30 -5.88 27.75 -63.00
C THR A 30 -7.31 28.22 -62.70
N MET A 31 -7.37 29.53 -62.37
CA MET A 31 -8.21 30.64 -62.89
C MET A 31 -9.69 30.44 -63.26
N LYS A 32 -10.55 31.30 -62.67
CA LYS A 32 -11.49 32.19 -63.41
C LYS A 32 -12.13 33.26 -62.51
N GLU A 33 -11.91 34.52 -62.87
CA GLU A 33 -12.74 35.71 -62.59
C GLU A 33 -13.91 35.77 -63.62
N PRO A 34 -15.02 36.55 -63.46
CA PRO A 34 -14.94 38.02 -63.28
C PRO A 34 -16.09 38.77 -62.54
N SER A 35 -15.78 40.04 -62.21
CA SER A 35 -16.60 41.28 -62.25
C SER A 35 -17.85 41.47 -61.37
N LEU A 36 -17.86 42.54 -60.55
CA LEU A 36 -18.62 43.79 -60.80
C LEU A 36 -18.46 44.81 -59.65
N VAL A 37 -18.22 46.06 -60.04
CA VAL A 37 -18.13 47.30 -59.24
C VAL A 37 -19.55 47.91 -59.10
N PRO A 38 -19.89 48.70 -58.07
CA PRO A 38 -19.76 50.15 -58.23
C PRO A 38 -19.24 50.93 -57.00
N ASP A 39 -18.48 51.98 -57.30
CA ASP A 39 -18.17 53.16 -56.49
C ASP A 39 -19.41 53.82 -55.87
N ILE A 40 -19.30 54.28 -54.62
CA ILE A 40 -19.91 55.55 -54.19
C ILE A 40 -18.93 56.32 -53.30
N THR A 41 -18.67 57.55 -53.74
CA THR A 41 -17.85 58.60 -53.15
C THR A 41 -18.59 59.37 -52.02
N ALA A 42 -17.81 59.71 -50.99
CA ALA A 42 -17.82 60.94 -50.19
C ALA A 42 -19.15 61.61 -49.76
N ILE A 43 -19.41 61.62 -48.45
CA ILE A 43 -19.90 62.82 -47.73
C ILE A 43 -19.14 62.94 -46.40
N SER A 44 -18.26 63.94 -46.36
CA SER A 44 -17.69 64.57 -45.17
C SER A 44 -18.52 65.83 -44.89
N GLY A 45 -19.02 65.99 -43.66
CA GLY A 45 -19.67 67.25 -43.28
C GLY A 45 -20.57 67.19 -42.04
N SER A 46 -19.98 67.55 -40.89
CA SER A 46 -20.59 68.20 -39.72
C SER A 46 -21.81 67.55 -39.05
N HIS A 47 -21.61 66.96 -37.87
CA HIS A 47 -22.34 67.36 -36.67
C HIS A 47 -21.51 67.02 -35.42
N ARG A 48 -20.97 68.07 -34.80
CA ARG A 48 -20.49 68.08 -33.42
C ARG A 48 -21.71 68.24 -32.51
N GLU A 49 -21.64 67.55 -31.37
CA GLU A 49 -22.34 67.85 -30.11
C GLU A 49 -23.84 67.51 -30.01
N ALA A 50 -24.09 66.24 -29.67
CA ALA A 50 -24.80 65.91 -28.43
C ALA A 50 -24.15 64.65 -27.85
N ALA A 51 -23.42 64.80 -26.75
CA ALA A 51 -22.88 63.68 -25.98
C ALA A 51 -24.03 62.95 -25.28
N ALA A 52 -24.83 62.21 -26.04
CA ALA A 52 -25.65 61.16 -25.49
C ALA A 52 -24.69 60.11 -24.91
N SER A 53 -24.77 59.90 -23.60
CA SER A 53 -24.11 58.78 -22.93
C SER A 53 -24.45 57.50 -23.68
N ARG A 54 -23.51 57.01 -24.49
CA ARG A 54 -23.54 55.64 -24.97
C ARG A 54 -23.43 54.77 -23.73
N GLU A 55 -24.57 54.40 -23.17
CA GLU A 55 -24.73 53.14 -22.46
C GLU A 55 -24.22 52.06 -23.42
N THR A 56 -22.94 51.77 -23.27
CA THR A 56 -22.31 50.64 -23.95
C THR A 56 -22.84 49.39 -23.25
N ALA A 57 -23.04 48.30 -23.96
CA ALA A 57 -23.52 47.00 -23.46
C ALA A 57 -22.62 46.36 -22.36
N HIS A 58 -21.71 47.14 -21.78
CA HIS A 58 -20.83 46.83 -20.66
C HIS A 58 -21.49 47.12 -19.29
N SER A 59 -22.82 47.33 -19.21
CA SER A 59 -23.49 47.90 -18.03
C SER A 59 -24.39 46.99 -17.19
N THR A 60 -24.57 45.71 -17.51
CA THR A 60 -25.58 44.90 -16.80
C THR A 60 -25.04 43.57 -16.30
N LEU A 61 -24.41 43.60 -15.12
CA LEU A 61 -24.38 42.44 -14.23
C LEU A 61 -25.51 42.68 -13.21
N PRO A 62 -26.59 41.85 -13.18
CA PRO A 62 -27.66 41.95 -12.19
C PRO A 62 -27.08 42.02 -10.77
N THR A 63 -27.60 42.90 -9.91
CA THR A 63 -27.03 43.15 -8.57
C THR A 63 -26.97 41.88 -7.73
N GLU A 64 -27.88 40.95 -7.99
CA GLU A 64 -27.98 39.62 -7.38
C GLU A 64 -26.78 38.73 -7.70
N LEU A 65 -26.14 38.93 -8.87
CA LEU A 65 -24.95 38.18 -9.30
C LEU A 65 -23.64 38.80 -8.81
N TRP A 66 -23.67 39.95 -8.15
CA TRP A 66 -22.44 40.63 -7.72
C TRP A 66 -21.74 39.89 -6.59
N PHE A 67 -22.47 39.48 -5.55
CA PHE A 67 -21.88 38.76 -4.42
C PHE A 67 -21.29 37.41 -4.81
N PRO A 68 -21.98 36.58 -5.62
CA PRO A 68 -21.42 35.32 -6.10
C PRO A 68 -20.20 35.53 -7.01
N VAL A 69 -20.23 36.50 -7.92
CA VAL A 69 -19.06 36.82 -8.78
C VAL A 69 -17.89 37.39 -7.97
N LEU A 70 -18.15 38.20 -6.93
CA LEU A 70 -17.14 38.73 -6.02
C LEU A 70 -16.52 37.65 -5.13
N ALA A 71 -17.28 36.63 -4.72
CA ALA A 71 -16.79 35.46 -3.99
C ALA A 71 -15.85 34.60 -4.87
N LEU A 72 -16.00 34.66 -6.19
CA LEU A 72 -15.15 33.99 -7.18
C LEU A 72 -14.00 34.86 -7.71
N CYS A 73 -13.65 35.96 -7.06
CA CYS A 73 -12.54 36.84 -7.44
C CYS A 73 -11.34 36.70 -6.49
N GLU A 74 -10.13 36.70 -7.02
CA GLU A 74 -8.87 36.81 -6.27
C GLU A 74 -8.88 38.06 -5.38
N SER A 75 -8.38 37.95 -4.14
CA SER A 75 -8.18 39.11 -3.28
C SER A 75 -7.03 39.96 -3.80
N SER A 76 -7.26 40.75 -4.84
CA SER A 76 -6.30 41.80 -5.19
C SER A 76 -6.25 42.82 -4.05
N ALA A 77 -5.10 43.44 -3.80
CA ALA A 77 -4.97 44.55 -2.84
C ALA A 77 -5.93 45.72 -3.14
N HIS A 78 -6.52 45.76 -4.33
CA HIS A 78 -7.51 46.73 -4.75
C HIS A 78 -8.94 46.35 -4.36
N LEU A 79 -9.25 45.11 -3.99
CA LEU A 79 -10.62 44.66 -3.71
C LEU A 79 -11.32 45.52 -2.63
N PRO A 80 -10.68 45.89 -1.50
CA PRO A 80 -11.29 46.81 -0.53
C PRO A 80 -11.47 48.24 -1.06
N ALA A 81 -10.54 48.72 -1.91
CA ALA A 81 -10.63 50.04 -2.52
C ALA A 81 -11.73 50.09 -3.58
N THR A 82 -11.90 49.01 -4.35
CA THR A 82 -12.96 48.83 -5.34
C THR A 82 -14.30 48.56 -4.68
N PHE A 83 -14.37 47.88 -3.53
CA PHE A 83 -15.59 47.75 -2.72
C PHE A 83 -16.02 49.09 -2.11
N ARG A 84 -15.07 49.92 -1.66
CA ARG A 84 -15.34 51.29 -1.21
C ARG A 84 -15.76 52.20 -2.36
N ALA A 85 -15.13 52.08 -3.53
CA ALA A 85 -15.51 52.84 -4.72
C ALA A 85 -16.86 52.39 -5.31
N ALA A 86 -17.12 51.08 -5.34
CA ALA A 86 -18.37 50.50 -5.80
C ALA A 86 -19.50 50.78 -4.81
N SER A 87 -19.32 50.62 -3.49
CA SER A 87 -20.35 50.99 -2.50
C SER A 87 -20.65 52.50 -2.51
N ALA A 88 -19.64 53.37 -2.68
CA ALA A 88 -19.85 54.81 -2.81
C ALA A 88 -20.56 55.22 -4.12
N GLN A 89 -20.55 54.38 -5.15
CA GLN A 89 -21.22 54.61 -6.43
C GLN A 89 -22.56 53.85 -6.58
N LEU A 90 -22.70 52.67 -5.96
CA LEU A 90 -23.89 51.79 -5.96
C LEU A 90 -25.14 52.49 -5.41
N PHE A 91 -24.97 53.38 -4.44
CA PHE A 91 -26.07 54.13 -3.84
C PHE A 91 -26.35 55.48 -4.52
N LYS A 92 -25.71 55.79 -5.65
CA LYS A 92 -26.04 56.96 -6.47
C LYS A 92 -26.93 56.54 -7.64
N ALA A 93 -28.13 57.12 -7.70
CA ALA A 93 -29.04 56.93 -8.84
C ALA A 93 -28.35 57.30 -10.16
N GLY A 94 -28.22 56.33 -11.07
CA GLY A 94 -27.66 56.51 -12.41
C GLY A 94 -26.14 56.26 -12.56
N ALA A 95 -25.45 55.73 -11.55
CA ALA A 95 -24.03 55.37 -11.70
C ALA A 95 -23.85 54.04 -12.46
N LEU A 96 -22.78 53.94 -13.28
CA LEU A 96 -22.40 52.75 -14.07
C LEU A 96 -21.10 52.07 -13.54
N PRO A 97 -21.16 51.30 -12.44
CA PRO A 97 -20.00 50.78 -11.67
C PRO A 97 -19.18 49.59 -12.26
N HIS A 98 -19.08 49.37 -13.58
CA HIS A 98 -18.86 47.98 -14.07
C HIS A 98 -17.62 47.70 -14.95
N ARG A 99 -16.74 48.65 -15.24
CA ARG A 99 -15.73 48.49 -16.32
C ARG A 99 -14.50 47.62 -16.01
N ILE A 100 -14.28 47.15 -14.77
CA ILE A 100 -13.02 46.46 -14.39
C ILE A 100 -13.20 44.94 -14.24
N TRP A 101 -14.43 44.46 -14.00
CA TRP A 101 -14.69 43.09 -13.53
C TRP A 101 -14.85 42.06 -14.66
N THR A 102 -15.21 42.52 -15.87
CA THR A 102 -15.59 41.66 -17.00
C THR A 102 -14.44 40.89 -17.66
N HIS A 103 -13.22 40.99 -17.13
CA HIS A 103 -12.00 40.41 -17.70
C HIS A 103 -11.18 39.57 -16.71
N ARG A 104 -11.59 39.44 -15.45
CA ARG A 104 -10.83 38.68 -14.43
C ARG A 104 -11.79 38.13 -13.37
N ALA A 105 -12.55 37.10 -13.73
CA ALA A 105 -13.19 36.24 -12.72
C ALA A 105 -12.17 35.16 -12.39
N ILE A 106 -11.40 35.40 -11.35
CA ILE A 106 -10.27 34.59 -10.93
C ILE A 106 -10.73 33.85 -9.69
N PHE A 107 -11.09 32.57 -9.84
CA PHE A 107 -11.26 31.64 -8.71
C PHE A 107 -10.12 31.87 -7.71
N LEU A 108 -10.49 31.97 -6.43
CA LEU A 108 -9.61 32.30 -5.31
C LEU A 108 -8.22 31.68 -5.50
N ASP A 109 -7.20 32.51 -5.37
CA ASP A 109 -5.82 32.06 -5.24
C ASP A 109 -5.81 30.92 -4.20
N PRO A 110 -5.30 29.72 -4.56
CA PRO A 110 -5.29 28.57 -3.67
C PRO A 110 -4.51 28.82 -2.38
N THR A 111 -3.78 29.93 -2.24
CA THR A 111 -3.19 30.33 -0.95
C THR A 111 -4.18 30.94 0.06
N PHE A 112 -5.37 31.38 -0.38
CA PHE A 112 -6.32 32.13 0.47
C PHE A 112 -7.62 31.39 0.80
N ASP A 113 -8.03 30.40 0.02
CA ASP A 113 -9.04 29.44 0.44
C ASP A 113 -8.33 28.31 1.18
N ARG A 114 -8.53 28.23 2.51
CA ARG A 114 -7.82 27.26 3.37
C ARG A 114 -8.05 25.80 2.98
N GLU A 115 -9.19 25.49 2.34
CA GLU A 115 -9.50 24.13 1.87
C GLU A 115 -8.81 23.84 0.54
N LEU A 116 -8.92 24.75 -0.45
CA LEU A 116 -8.16 24.66 -1.70
C LEU A 116 -6.64 24.73 -1.47
N ALA A 117 -6.18 25.46 -0.44
CA ALA A 117 -4.78 25.53 0.02
C ALA A 117 -4.32 24.22 0.64
N ARG A 118 -5.16 23.57 1.47
CA ARG A 118 -4.87 22.24 2.01
C ARG A 118 -4.79 21.20 0.89
N ILE A 119 -5.69 21.26 -0.07
CA ILE A 119 -5.71 20.37 -1.24
C ILE A 119 -4.49 20.64 -2.15
N SER A 120 -4.12 21.91 -2.34
CA SER A 120 -2.97 22.35 -3.13
C SER A 120 -1.61 22.01 -2.50
N ASN A 121 -1.47 22.14 -1.18
CA ASN A 121 -0.20 22.05 -0.46
C ASN A 121 0.02 20.73 0.30
N SER A 122 -0.99 19.85 0.41
CA SER A 122 -0.75 18.53 1.00
C SER A 122 0.06 17.69 0.03
N SER A 123 1.13 17.05 0.52
CA SER A 123 1.90 16.02 -0.16
C SER A 123 1.11 14.72 -0.41
N LEU A 124 -0.21 14.76 -0.20
CA LEU A 124 -1.19 13.73 -0.50
C LEU A 124 -2.04 14.25 -1.66
N ARG A 125 -1.50 14.23 -2.88
CA ARG A 125 -2.21 14.65 -4.11
C ARG A 125 -2.85 13.44 -4.83
N PRO A 126 -4.00 12.89 -4.40
CA PRO A 126 -4.64 11.84 -5.19
C PRO A 126 -5.01 12.30 -6.61
N HIS A 127 -5.36 13.58 -6.85
CA HIS A 127 -5.81 14.02 -8.18
C HIS A 127 -4.69 14.16 -9.23
N PHE A 128 -3.53 14.73 -8.86
CA PHE A 128 -2.34 14.78 -9.75
C PHE A 128 -1.79 13.39 -10.01
N ASP A 129 -1.83 12.53 -8.98
CA ASP A 129 -1.48 11.13 -9.09
C ASP A 129 -2.43 10.43 -10.06
N ASN A 130 -3.75 10.69 -10.03
CA ASN A 130 -4.72 10.03 -10.91
C ASN A 130 -4.52 10.34 -12.39
N ASN A 131 -4.23 11.60 -12.76
CA ASN A 131 -3.90 11.96 -14.14
C ASN A 131 -2.60 11.30 -14.62
N SER A 132 -1.65 11.08 -13.70
CA SER A 132 -0.37 10.41 -13.96
C SER A 132 -0.53 8.88 -14.06
N PHE A 133 -1.36 8.29 -13.20
CA PHE A 133 -1.68 6.86 -13.19
C PHE A 133 -2.58 6.46 -14.38
N TYR A 134 -3.47 7.36 -14.82
CA TYR A 134 -4.47 7.10 -15.87
C TYR A 134 -4.46 8.17 -16.96
N PRO A 135 -3.37 8.29 -17.76
CA PRO A 135 -3.25 9.31 -18.80
C PRO A 135 -4.31 9.18 -19.91
N ALA A 136 -4.83 7.97 -20.13
CA ALA A 136 -5.87 7.66 -21.10
C ALA A 136 -7.23 8.29 -20.75
N SER A 137 -7.50 8.47 -19.45
CA SER A 137 -8.72 9.11 -18.91
C SER A 137 -8.39 10.39 -18.14
N ALA A 138 -7.36 11.13 -18.60
CA ALA A 138 -6.93 12.37 -17.99
C ALA A 138 -8.05 13.42 -17.99
N GLN A 139 -8.19 14.16 -16.88
CA GLN A 139 -9.17 15.23 -16.71
C GLN A 139 -8.51 16.60 -16.70
N ILE A 140 -9.25 17.65 -17.06
CA ILE A 140 -8.77 19.02 -17.04
C ILE A 140 -8.65 19.53 -15.60
N GLU A 141 -7.50 20.09 -15.27
CA GLU A 141 -7.20 20.72 -13.97
C GLU A 141 -7.21 22.26 -14.11
N SER A 142 -8.29 22.82 -14.67
CA SER A 142 -8.47 24.28 -14.70
C SER A 142 -8.95 24.79 -13.33
N ARG A 143 -8.77 26.09 -13.07
CA ARG A 143 -9.28 26.70 -11.82
C ARG A 143 -10.78 26.47 -11.62
N LEU A 144 -11.58 26.55 -12.71
CA LEU A 144 -12.99 26.20 -12.69
C LEU A 144 -13.19 24.71 -12.36
N ALA A 145 -12.47 23.80 -13.03
CA ALA A 145 -12.63 22.37 -12.78
C ALA A 145 -12.33 22.02 -11.31
N LEU A 146 -11.25 22.58 -10.74
CA LEU A 146 -10.91 22.40 -9.33
C LEU A 146 -12.01 22.95 -8.41
N TYR A 147 -12.52 24.16 -8.67
CA TYR A 147 -13.63 24.73 -7.92
C TYR A 147 -14.90 23.87 -7.98
N LEU A 148 -15.25 23.36 -9.15
CA LEU A 148 -16.44 22.50 -9.31
C LEU A 148 -16.26 21.16 -8.59
N LYS A 149 -15.06 20.58 -8.64
CA LYS A 149 -14.72 19.33 -7.94
C LYS A 149 -14.83 19.47 -6.42
N THR A 150 -14.29 20.53 -5.84
CA THR A 150 -14.41 20.76 -4.40
C THR A 150 -15.86 20.94 -3.95
N HIS A 151 -16.72 21.52 -4.79
CA HIS A 151 -18.16 21.61 -4.49
C HIS A 151 -18.87 20.26 -4.64
N LEU A 152 -18.43 19.39 -5.55
CA LEU A 152 -18.94 18.02 -5.64
C LEU A 152 -18.59 17.22 -4.39
N ASP A 153 -17.35 17.31 -3.92
CA ASP A 153 -16.91 16.63 -2.69
C ASP A 153 -17.72 17.08 -1.47
N ALA A 154 -18.04 18.38 -1.37
CA ALA A 154 -18.88 18.91 -0.31
C ALA A 154 -20.32 18.36 -0.36
N VAL A 155 -20.90 18.26 -1.56
CA VAL A 155 -22.24 17.67 -1.76
C VAL A 155 -22.24 16.19 -1.38
N GLU A 156 -21.20 15.44 -1.76
CA GLU A 156 -21.06 14.02 -1.44
C GLU A 156 -20.91 13.80 0.09
N ALA A 157 -20.12 14.63 0.77
CA ALA A 157 -19.92 14.55 2.21
C ALA A 157 -21.21 14.85 3.02
N GLU A 158 -22.03 15.80 2.57
CA GLU A 158 -23.31 16.10 3.22
C GLU A 158 -24.34 14.96 3.07
N ASP A 159 -24.33 14.28 1.92
CA ASP A 159 -25.20 13.12 1.66
C ASP A 159 -24.82 11.92 2.56
N GLU A 160 -23.52 11.70 2.83
CA GLU A 160 -23.05 10.65 3.73
C GLU A 160 -23.51 10.86 5.18
N ASP A 161 -23.57 12.11 5.63
CA ASP A 161 -24.01 12.48 6.99
C ASP A 161 -25.53 12.34 7.21
N GLY A 162 -26.29 11.99 6.17
CA GLY A 162 -27.74 11.81 6.24
C GLY A 162 -28.52 13.09 6.56
N ARG A 163 -27.88 14.27 6.51
CA ARG A 163 -28.50 15.59 6.71
C ARG A 163 -29.11 16.12 5.41
N GLY A 164 -29.74 15.22 4.65
CA GLY A 164 -30.24 15.50 3.32
C GLY A 164 -31.20 16.69 3.28
N GLY A 165 -30.79 17.76 2.59
CA GLY A 165 -31.72 18.63 1.87
C GLY A 165 -31.82 20.10 2.28
N GLU A 166 -31.24 20.56 3.39
CA GLU A 166 -31.42 21.96 3.82
C GLU A 166 -30.20 22.88 3.64
N TRP A 167 -28.99 22.35 3.40
CA TRP A 167 -27.76 23.16 3.45
C TRP A 167 -26.75 22.90 2.33
N ILE A 168 -27.18 22.57 1.10
CA ILE A 168 -26.25 22.74 -0.04
C ILE A 168 -25.87 24.21 -0.03
N ALA A 169 -24.66 24.52 0.45
CA ALA A 169 -24.12 25.87 0.46
C ALA A 169 -24.33 26.43 -0.94
N GLU A 170 -25.05 27.55 -1.07
CA GLU A 170 -25.50 28.10 -2.35
C GLU A 170 -24.35 28.05 -3.36
N CYS A 171 -24.38 27.05 -4.26
CA CYS A 171 -23.34 26.92 -5.26
C CYS A 171 -23.41 28.18 -6.11
N VAL A 172 -22.26 28.84 -6.30
CA VAL A 172 -22.21 30.08 -7.09
C VAL A 172 -22.67 29.85 -8.52
N VAL A 173 -22.58 28.61 -9.02
CA VAL A 173 -23.09 28.24 -10.34
C VAL A 173 -24.61 28.15 -10.31
N SER A 174 -25.25 29.30 -10.53
CA SER A 174 -26.70 29.42 -10.67
C SER A 174 -27.13 29.53 -12.14
N LYS A 175 -28.44 29.41 -12.37
CA LYS A 175 -29.03 29.63 -13.70
C LYS A 175 -28.73 31.04 -14.21
N GLU A 176 -28.87 32.04 -13.35
CA GLU A 176 -28.65 33.45 -13.67
C GLU A 176 -27.18 33.71 -14.07
N LEU A 177 -26.23 33.04 -13.41
CA LEU A 177 -24.82 33.11 -13.80
C LEU A 177 -24.62 32.52 -15.20
N VAL A 178 -25.21 31.36 -15.48
CA VAL A 178 -25.14 30.74 -16.83
C VAL A 178 -25.77 31.65 -17.89
N ASP A 179 -26.95 32.20 -17.63
CA ASP A 179 -27.61 33.16 -18.52
C ASP A 179 -26.69 34.36 -18.80
N TRP A 180 -26.04 34.90 -17.77
CA TRP A 180 -25.06 35.98 -17.92
C TRP A 180 -23.81 35.55 -18.69
N LEU A 181 -23.27 34.34 -18.47
CA LEU A 181 -22.08 33.85 -19.18
C LEU A 181 -22.32 33.83 -20.70
N PHE A 182 -23.51 33.38 -21.12
CA PHE A 182 -23.89 33.21 -22.52
C PHE A 182 -24.58 34.41 -23.17
N CYS A 183 -25.03 35.41 -22.40
CA CYS A 183 -25.63 36.61 -22.96
C CYS A 183 -24.64 37.39 -23.86
N SER A 184 -25.13 38.29 -24.72
CA SER A 184 -24.30 39.06 -25.65
C SER A 184 -23.19 39.87 -24.97
N SER A 185 -23.40 40.31 -23.73
CA SER A 185 -22.41 41.03 -22.91
C SER A 185 -21.53 40.10 -22.07
N GLY A 186 -21.89 38.83 -21.97
CA GLY A 186 -21.19 37.79 -21.23
C GLY A 186 -19.85 37.41 -21.86
N PRO A 187 -18.95 36.76 -21.11
CA PRO A 187 -17.67 36.28 -21.64
C PRO A 187 -17.85 35.33 -22.84
N PHE A 188 -18.78 34.37 -22.79
CA PHE A 188 -18.98 33.42 -23.89
C PHE A 188 -19.66 34.07 -25.10
N GLY A 189 -20.66 34.92 -24.86
CA GLY A 189 -21.32 35.67 -25.92
C GLY A 189 -20.36 36.62 -26.65
N ARG A 190 -19.43 37.26 -25.93
CA ARG A 190 -18.39 38.12 -26.53
C ARG A 190 -17.40 37.33 -27.38
N ILE A 191 -16.94 36.16 -26.92
CA ILE A 191 -16.06 35.28 -27.71
C ILE A 191 -16.73 34.92 -29.03
N ARG A 192 -18.03 34.62 -29.00
CA ARG A 192 -18.83 34.34 -30.20
C ARG A 192 -18.97 35.55 -31.14
N GLN A 193 -19.04 36.76 -30.59
CA GLN A 193 -19.20 37.99 -31.38
C GLN A 193 -17.89 38.53 -31.97
N GLN A 194 -16.73 38.01 -31.55
CA GLN A 194 -15.48 38.40 -32.18
C GLN A 194 -15.55 38.02 -33.66
N PRO A 195 -15.32 38.98 -34.59
CA PRO A 195 -15.30 38.70 -36.01
C PRO A 195 -14.09 37.83 -36.31
N GLN A 196 -14.26 36.52 -36.14
CA GLN A 196 -13.39 35.52 -36.73
C GLN A 196 -13.80 35.46 -38.21
N ASP A 197 -12.85 35.72 -39.10
CA ASP A 197 -13.01 35.71 -40.55
C ASP A 197 -13.76 34.45 -41.01
N ASP A 198 -15.09 34.50 -41.21
CA ASP A 198 -16.03 33.52 -41.81
C ASP A 198 -15.85 32.00 -41.55
N VAL A 199 -14.88 31.58 -40.76
CA VAL A 199 -14.55 30.20 -40.43
C VAL A 199 -15.28 29.89 -39.14
N THR A 200 -16.34 29.09 -39.28
CA THR A 200 -17.04 28.47 -38.16
C THR A 200 -16.04 27.98 -37.12
N MET A 201 -16.16 28.45 -35.87
CA MET A 201 -15.31 28.05 -34.74
C MET A 201 -15.05 26.54 -34.77
N ASP A 202 -13.84 26.11 -35.10
CA ASP A 202 -13.47 24.70 -35.09
C ASP A 202 -13.24 24.25 -33.65
N TRP A 203 -14.34 23.86 -33.00
CA TRP A 203 -14.31 23.40 -31.62
C TRP A 203 -13.45 22.14 -31.46
N MET A 204 -13.31 21.30 -32.48
CA MET A 204 -12.44 20.11 -32.43
C MET A 204 -10.96 20.52 -32.40
N ALA A 205 -10.55 21.48 -33.23
CA ALA A 205 -9.20 22.04 -33.17
C ALA A 205 -8.95 22.72 -31.82
N ALA A 206 -9.94 23.43 -31.26
CA ALA A 206 -9.83 24.03 -29.93
C ALA A 206 -9.62 22.97 -28.83
N LEU A 207 -10.34 21.84 -28.90
CA LEU A 207 -10.17 20.71 -28.00
C LEU A 207 -8.79 20.05 -28.11
N GLN A 208 -8.32 19.80 -29.34
CA GLN A 208 -7.00 19.20 -29.58
C GLN A 208 -5.86 20.12 -29.12
N SER A 209 -5.97 21.42 -29.40
CA SER A 209 -5.02 22.44 -28.94
C SER A 209 -4.99 22.51 -27.40
N PHE A 210 -6.14 22.35 -26.74
CA PHE A 210 -6.20 22.29 -25.30
C PHE A 210 -5.48 21.05 -24.75
N ARG A 211 -5.75 19.86 -25.30
CA ARG A 211 -5.08 18.62 -24.93
C ARG A 211 -3.56 18.70 -25.13
N ALA A 212 -3.12 19.21 -26.28
CA ALA A 212 -1.70 19.37 -26.57
C ALA A 212 -1.01 20.23 -25.51
N ARG A 213 -1.62 21.36 -25.10
CA ARG A 213 -1.07 22.21 -24.03
C ARG A 213 -0.95 21.49 -22.69
N LEU A 214 -1.95 20.68 -22.30
CA LEU A 214 -1.89 19.89 -21.07
C LEU A 214 -0.75 18.85 -21.09
N SER A 215 -0.54 18.17 -22.22
CA SER A 215 0.53 17.17 -22.34
C SER A 215 1.94 17.77 -22.25
N HIS A 216 2.11 19.06 -22.52
CA HIS A 216 3.41 19.74 -22.44
C HIS A 216 3.66 20.40 -21.07
N ALA A 217 2.62 20.65 -20.27
CA ALA A 217 2.72 21.29 -18.96
C ALA A 217 3.44 20.43 -17.88
N GLY A 218 3.60 19.12 -18.12
CA GLY A 218 4.34 18.22 -17.20
C GLY A 218 5.87 18.35 -17.28
N ASN A 219 6.41 19.12 -18.21
CA ASN A 219 7.86 19.30 -18.39
C ASN A 219 8.34 20.65 -17.82
N ASN A 220 8.41 20.77 -16.49
CA ASN A 220 9.24 21.70 -15.71
C ASN A 220 9.41 23.17 -16.16
N ASP A 221 8.56 23.75 -17.00
CA ASP A 221 8.67 25.15 -17.41
C ASP A 221 7.82 26.04 -16.47
N PRO A 222 8.40 26.57 -15.37
CA PRO A 222 7.64 27.18 -14.29
C PRO A 222 7.13 28.58 -14.65
N GLU A 223 7.65 29.17 -15.74
CA GLU A 223 7.36 30.55 -16.15
C GLU A 223 6.21 30.63 -17.17
N GLY A 224 5.75 29.51 -17.74
CA GLY A 224 4.68 29.49 -18.73
C GLY A 224 3.25 29.36 -18.18
N GLN A 225 3.09 29.18 -16.86
CA GLN A 225 1.84 28.68 -16.28
C GLN A 225 0.85 29.76 -15.83
N ASP A 226 1.29 31.00 -15.60
CA ASP A 226 0.51 31.95 -14.79
C ASP A 226 -0.50 32.82 -15.57
N ASP A 227 -0.24 33.14 -16.85
CA ASP A 227 -1.05 34.15 -17.56
C ASP A 227 -2.15 33.57 -18.49
N THR A 228 -2.24 32.25 -18.65
CA THR A 228 -3.14 31.67 -19.67
C THR A 228 -4.51 31.22 -19.15
N PHE A 229 -4.74 31.06 -17.84
CA PHE A 229 -6.00 30.49 -17.30
C PHE A 229 -6.91 31.49 -16.58
N SER A 230 -6.56 32.77 -16.54
CA SER A 230 -7.29 33.81 -15.78
C SER A 230 -8.57 34.35 -16.45
N ASN A 231 -8.96 33.80 -17.61
CA ASN A 231 -10.16 34.21 -18.36
C ASN A 231 -11.10 33.03 -18.62
N TRP A 232 -12.42 33.26 -18.45
CA TRP A 232 -13.47 32.37 -18.96
C TRP A 232 -13.26 32.07 -20.44
N ARG A 233 -13.31 30.79 -20.79
CA ARG A 233 -13.24 30.31 -22.17
C ARG A 233 -14.50 29.54 -22.49
N LEU A 234 -15.12 29.81 -23.65
CA LEU A 234 -16.29 29.05 -24.09
C LEU A 234 -16.00 27.54 -24.09
N ILE A 235 -14.79 27.13 -24.51
CA ILE A 235 -14.25 25.76 -24.34
C ILE A 235 -12.94 25.88 -23.56
N PRO A 236 -12.77 25.19 -22.42
CA PRO A 236 -13.53 24.03 -21.96
C PRO A 236 -14.71 24.32 -21.01
N ASP A 237 -14.88 25.56 -20.55
CA ASP A 237 -15.66 25.85 -19.34
C ASP A 237 -17.15 25.50 -19.48
N SER A 238 -17.75 25.70 -20.66
CA SER A 238 -19.15 25.31 -20.87
C SER A 238 -19.39 23.81 -20.75
N PHE A 239 -18.43 22.97 -21.17
CA PHE A 239 -18.52 21.51 -20.99
C PHE A 239 -18.41 21.11 -19.52
N LEU A 240 -17.55 21.78 -18.75
CA LEU A 240 -17.41 21.54 -17.32
C LEU A 240 -18.69 21.93 -16.55
N LEU A 241 -19.35 23.03 -16.93
CA LEU A 241 -20.62 23.44 -16.34
C LEU A 241 -21.76 22.42 -16.60
N VAL A 242 -21.80 21.82 -17.80
CA VAL A 242 -22.75 20.74 -18.10
C VAL A 242 -22.45 19.49 -17.28
N ALA A 243 -21.18 19.08 -17.21
CA ALA A 243 -20.78 17.93 -16.40
C ALA A 243 -21.14 18.14 -14.92
N PHE A 244 -20.92 19.35 -14.40
CA PHE A 244 -21.30 19.72 -13.05
C PHE A 244 -22.81 19.65 -12.82
N ALA A 245 -23.62 20.20 -13.73
CA ALA A 245 -25.07 20.15 -13.61
C ALA A 245 -25.64 18.71 -13.65
N ILE A 246 -24.99 17.81 -14.41
CA ILE A 246 -25.34 16.38 -14.41
C ILE A 246 -24.98 15.74 -13.05
N ARG A 247 -23.75 15.92 -12.56
CA ARG A 247 -23.28 15.34 -11.29
C ARG A 247 -24.06 15.84 -10.07
N THR A 248 -24.37 17.14 -10.04
CA THR A 248 -25.17 17.75 -8.97
C THR A 248 -26.68 17.54 -9.15
N LYS A 249 -27.11 16.82 -10.19
CA LYS A 249 -28.52 16.57 -10.53
C LYS A 249 -29.37 17.86 -10.66
N GLN A 250 -28.76 19.00 -10.96
CA GLN A 250 -29.44 20.28 -11.15
C GLN A 250 -30.06 20.39 -12.56
N LEU A 251 -31.19 19.70 -12.76
CA LEU A 251 -31.82 19.53 -14.08
C LEU A 251 -32.15 20.85 -14.80
N ASN A 252 -32.61 21.86 -14.06
CA ASN A 252 -32.90 23.19 -14.63
C ASN A 252 -31.64 23.90 -15.12
N LEU A 253 -30.54 23.78 -14.37
CA LEU A 253 -29.25 24.35 -14.77
C LEU A 253 -28.70 23.62 -16.00
N LEU A 254 -28.85 22.29 -16.04
CA LEU A 254 -28.47 21.46 -17.19
C LEU A 254 -29.22 21.88 -18.45
N GLU A 255 -30.56 21.96 -18.38
CA GLU A 255 -31.40 22.37 -19.51
C GLU A 255 -31.02 23.77 -20.02
N CYS A 256 -30.85 24.72 -19.09
CA CYS A 256 -30.47 26.09 -19.40
C CYS A 256 -29.09 26.15 -20.10
N THR A 257 -28.10 25.47 -19.53
CA THR A 257 -26.72 25.45 -20.07
C THR A 257 -26.69 24.80 -21.45
N LEU A 258 -27.37 23.68 -21.66
CA LEU A 258 -27.43 23.00 -22.96
C LEU A 258 -28.13 23.86 -24.02
N THR A 259 -29.20 24.55 -23.65
CA THR A 259 -29.92 25.47 -24.56
C THR A 259 -28.99 26.58 -25.06
N HIS A 260 -28.26 27.21 -24.14
CA HIS A 260 -27.30 28.26 -24.49
C HIS A 260 -26.14 27.73 -25.32
N MET A 261 -25.56 26.59 -24.93
CA MET A 261 -24.45 25.96 -25.66
C MET A 261 -24.84 25.63 -27.11
N ARG A 262 -26.03 25.06 -27.34
CA ARG A 262 -26.52 24.78 -28.70
C ARG A 262 -26.68 26.04 -29.54
N SER A 263 -27.02 27.15 -28.91
CA SER A 263 -27.12 28.44 -29.61
C SER A 263 -25.74 29.02 -29.92
N ALA A 264 -24.74 28.78 -29.05
CA ALA A 264 -23.44 29.43 -29.08
C ALA A 264 -22.39 28.66 -29.89
N LEU A 265 -22.48 27.34 -29.94
CA LEU A 265 -21.53 26.46 -30.63
C LEU A 265 -22.07 25.98 -31.99
N PRO A 266 -21.20 25.60 -32.94
CA PRO A 266 -21.64 25.10 -34.24
C PRO A 266 -22.51 23.84 -34.13
N SER A 267 -23.41 23.64 -35.08
CA SER A 267 -24.27 22.44 -35.15
C SER A 267 -23.48 21.13 -35.21
N THR A 268 -22.24 21.19 -35.71
CA THR A 268 -21.32 20.04 -35.75
C THR A 268 -21.01 19.47 -34.37
N LEU A 269 -21.19 20.23 -33.28
CA LEU A 269 -21.07 19.73 -31.91
C LEU A 269 -21.98 18.52 -31.65
N ALA A 270 -23.20 18.56 -32.18
CA ALA A 270 -24.18 17.51 -31.95
C ALA A 270 -23.90 16.25 -32.78
N THR A 271 -23.15 16.37 -33.88
CA THR A 271 -23.01 15.30 -34.87
C THR A 271 -21.59 14.76 -35.02
N ALA A 272 -20.55 15.52 -34.67
CA ALA A 272 -19.18 15.04 -34.80
C ALA A 272 -18.86 14.08 -33.65
N ALA A 273 -18.35 12.90 -34.01
CA ALA A 273 -17.88 11.92 -33.06
C ALA A 273 -16.38 12.12 -32.80
N VAL A 274 -16.00 12.17 -31.52
CA VAL A 274 -14.60 12.18 -31.10
C VAL A 274 -14.34 11.05 -30.11
N PRO A 275 -13.07 10.59 -29.96
CA PRO A 275 -12.76 9.47 -29.09
C PRO A 275 -13.07 9.74 -27.62
N LEU A 276 -13.47 8.70 -26.88
CA LEU A 276 -13.76 8.74 -25.44
C LEU A 276 -12.67 9.41 -24.62
N SER A 277 -11.39 9.13 -24.92
CA SER A 277 -10.26 9.77 -24.21
C SER A 277 -10.26 11.29 -24.29
N LEU A 278 -10.79 11.86 -25.39
CA LEU A 278 -10.94 13.32 -25.49
C LEU A 278 -12.10 13.81 -24.63
N TRP A 279 -13.21 13.05 -24.55
CA TRP A 279 -14.35 13.40 -23.71
C TRP A 279 -14.05 13.30 -22.21
N CYS A 280 -13.23 12.32 -21.80
CA CYS A 280 -12.79 12.16 -20.41
C CYS A 280 -12.17 13.42 -19.82
N HIS A 281 -11.57 14.30 -20.64
CA HIS A 281 -11.04 15.58 -20.19
C HIS A 281 -12.10 16.49 -19.52
N PHE A 282 -13.36 16.42 -19.94
CA PHE A 282 -14.44 17.27 -19.44
C PHE A 282 -15.23 16.65 -18.29
N MET A 283 -14.83 15.46 -17.84
CA MET A 283 -15.45 14.84 -16.67
C MET A 283 -14.94 15.51 -15.39
N LEU A 284 -15.83 15.64 -14.41
CA LEU A 284 -15.52 16.10 -13.06
C LEU A 284 -15.61 14.90 -12.11
N ASN A 285 -14.80 13.88 -12.36
CA ASN A 285 -14.87 12.62 -11.64
C ASN A 285 -13.55 12.34 -10.91
N ASP A 286 -13.59 12.42 -9.59
CA ASP A 286 -12.41 12.22 -8.74
C ASP A 286 -12.28 10.81 -8.16
N HIS A 287 -13.25 9.94 -8.44
CA HIS A 287 -13.27 8.57 -7.95
C HIS A 287 -12.22 7.70 -8.66
N PHE A 288 -11.16 7.31 -7.94
CA PHE A 288 -10.03 6.51 -8.45
C PHE A 288 -10.48 5.26 -9.21
N GLY A 289 -11.42 4.51 -8.63
CA GLY A 289 -11.96 3.28 -9.21
C GLY A 289 -12.62 3.52 -10.57
N GLN A 290 -13.45 4.56 -10.68
CA GLN A 290 -14.11 4.89 -11.94
C GLN A 290 -13.13 5.43 -12.98
N ARG A 291 -12.11 6.21 -12.59
CA ARG A 291 -11.04 6.67 -13.49
C ARG A 291 -10.21 5.52 -14.07
N SER A 292 -9.90 4.52 -13.24
CA SER A 292 -9.23 3.30 -13.65
C SER A 292 -10.04 2.55 -14.72
N ARG A 293 -11.35 2.37 -14.49
CA ARG A 293 -12.25 1.72 -15.46
C ARG A 293 -12.39 2.50 -16.76
N LEU A 294 -12.46 3.84 -16.69
CA LEU A 294 -12.47 4.68 -17.89
C LEU A 294 -11.17 4.55 -18.70
N ALA A 295 -10.02 4.46 -18.04
CA ALA A 295 -8.75 4.22 -18.73
C ALA A 295 -8.74 2.85 -19.42
N VAL A 296 -9.23 1.80 -18.75
CA VAL A 296 -9.43 0.48 -19.36
C VAL A 296 -10.37 0.55 -20.57
N ALA A 297 -11.46 1.30 -20.48
CA ALA A 297 -12.38 1.50 -21.61
C ALA A 297 -11.74 2.22 -22.80
N VAL A 298 -10.79 3.11 -22.55
CA VAL A 298 -10.01 3.76 -23.60
C VAL A 298 -8.98 2.79 -24.19
N ASP A 299 -8.14 2.19 -23.36
CA ASP A 299 -6.97 1.44 -23.79
C ASP A 299 -7.33 0.04 -24.34
N GLN A 300 -8.27 -0.65 -23.71
CA GLN A 300 -8.70 -2.00 -24.09
C GLN A 300 -10.00 -1.99 -24.89
N GLY A 301 -10.90 -1.03 -24.62
CA GLY A 301 -12.17 -0.87 -25.34
C GLY A 301 -12.07 -0.22 -26.71
N GLY A 302 -10.85 0.00 -27.23
CA GLY A 302 -10.62 0.57 -28.55
C GLY A 302 -10.94 2.07 -28.66
N ASN A 303 -11.04 2.77 -27.52
CA ASN A 303 -11.28 4.21 -27.43
C ASN A 303 -12.45 4.69 -28.32
N PRO A 304 -13.69 4.24 -28.03
CA PRO A 304 -14.82 4.41 -28.93
C PRO A 304 -15.09 5.89 -29.23
N ALA A 305 -15.32 6.20 -30.50
CA ALA A 305 -15.74 7.53 -30.91
C ALA A 305 -17.24 7.72 -30.66
N MET A 306 -17.61 8.83 -30.03
CA MET A 306 -19.01 9.15 -29.76
C MET A 306 -19.27 10.64 -29.91
N THR A 307 -20.52 10.99 -30.24
CA THR A 307 -20.97 12.39 -30.33
C THR A 307 -21.08 13.01 -28.94
N TYR A 308 -21.10 14.35 -28.87
CA TYR A 308 -21.28 15.04 -27.59
C TYR A 308 -22.58 14.62 -26.85
N PRO A 309 -23.76 14.57 -27.51
CA PRO A 309 -24.98 14.11 -26.84
C PRO A 309 -24.90 12.65 -26.36
N THR A 310 -24.26 11.77 -27.12
CA THR A 310 -24.02 10.38 -26.69
C THR A 310 -23.13 10.35 -25.46
N PHE A 311 -22.05 11.13 -25.41
CA PHE A 311 -21.19 11.24 -24.24
C PHE A 311 -21.95 11.78 -23.01
N LEU A 312 -22.84 12.76 -23.18
CA LEU A 312 -23.67 13.25 -22.07
C LEU A 312 -24.65 12.20 -21.55
N CYS A 313 -25.21 11.36 -22.42
CA CYS A 313 -26.00 10.20 -21.97
C CYS A 313 -25.14 9.23 -21.16
N PHE A 314 -23.90 8.96 -21.59
CA PHE A 314 -22.97 8.13 -20.83
C PHE A 314 -22.69 8.75 -19.45
N LEU A 315 -22.42 10.05 -19.37
CA LEU A 315 -22.21 10.75 -18.10
C LEU A 315 -23.45 10.71 -17.20
N ALA A 316 -24.65 10.92 -17.76
CA ALA A 316 -25.90 10.80 -16.99
C ALA A 316 -26.13 9.39 -16.44
N LEU A 317 -25.73 8.36 -17.18
CA LEU A 317 -25.79 6.96 -16.74
C LEU A 317 -24.76 6.64 -15.65
N LEU A 318 -23.56 7.23 -15.72
CA LEU A 318 -22.56 7.12 -14.64
C LEU A 318 -23.09 7.73 -13.33
N GLU A 319 -23.88 8.79 -13.39
CA GLU A 319 -24.57 9.39 -12.24
C GLU A 319 -25.91 8.71 -11.91
N TRP A 320 -26.26 7.62 -12.61
CA TRP A 320 -27.53 6.90 -12.50
C TRP A 320 -28.76 7.83 -12.58
N SER A 321 -28.73 8.87 -13.43
CA SER A 321 -29.77 9.90 -13.49
C SER A 321 -30.59 9.81 -14.77
N LEU A 322 -31.69 9.04 -14.73
CA LEU A 322 -32.67 9.00 -15.82
C LEU A 322 -33.28 10.39 -16.12
N PRO A 323 -33.57 11.27 -15.13
CA PRO A 323 -34.02 12.62 -15.42
C PRO A 323 -33.01 13.46 -16.22
N ALA A 324 -31.71 13.37 -15.92
CA ALA A 324 -30.68 14.06 -16.69
C ALA A 324 -30.60 13.53 -18.13
N LEU A 325 -30.71 12.21 -18.31
CA LEU A 325 -30.79 11.58 -19.63
C LEU A 325 -31.96 12.14 -20.45
N ARG A 326 -33.14 12.36 -19.83
CA ARG A 326 -34.32 12.96 -20.50
C ARG A 326 -34.09 14.42 -20.90
N VAL A 327 -33.39 15.20 -20.07
CA VAL A 327 -33.02 16.59 -20.41
C VAL A 327 -32.07 16.59 -21.62
N VAL A 328 -31.05 15.73 -21.61
CA VAL A 328 -30.10 15.58 -22.75
C VAL A 328 -30.84 15.14 -24.02
N SER A 329 -31.73 14.14 -23.93
CA SER A 329 -32.49 13.65 -25.07
C SER A 329 -33.40 14.73 -25.67
N THR A 330 -34.03 15.53 -24.82
CA THR A 330 -34.87 16.65 -25.25
C THR A 330 -34.03 17.75 -25.89
N ALA A 331 -32.91 18.10 -25.25
CA ALA A 331 -31.98 19.10 -25.74
C ALA A 331 -31.34 18.70 -27.08
N PHE A 332 -31.23 17.41 -27.41
CA PHE A 332 -30.63 16.95 -28.68
C PHE A 332 -31.55 16.05 -29.50
N ALA A 333 -32.88 16.25 -29.40
CA ALA A 333 -33.89 15.38 -30.03
C ALA A 333 -33.69 15.16 -31.55
N ASN A 334 -33.07 16.12 -32.25
CA ASN A 334 -32.84 16.04 -33.70
C ASN A 334 -31.51 15.38 -34.09
N ALA A 335 -30.63 15.08 -33.14
CA ALA A 335 -29.26 14.62 -33.41
C ALA A 335 -28.87 13.36 -32.62
N LEU A 336 -29.51 13.11 -31.48
CA LEU A 336 -29.22 11.96 -30.62
C LEU A 336 -30.13 10.79 -30.94
N ASP A 337 -29.54 9.68 -31.38
CA ASP A 337 -30.21 8.37 -31.43
C ASP A 337 -30.01 7.66 -30.09
N LEU A 338 -31.07 7.64 -29.27
CA LEU A 338 -31.05 6.97 -27.95
C LEU A 338 -30.89 5.46 -28.06
N GLN A 339 -31.43 4.83 -29.11
CA GLN A 339 -31.32 3.40 -29.30
C GLN A 339 -29.89 3.01 -29.65
N ALA A 340 -29.25 3.76 -30.56
CA ALA A 340 -27.83 3.56 -30.88
C ALA A 340 -26.92 3.85 -29.68
N ALA A 341 -27.21 4.89 -28.88
CA ALA A 341 -26.46 5.18 -27.66
C ALA A 341 -26.58 4.06 -26.63
N ALA A 342 -27.80 3.58 -26.36
CA ALA A 342 -28.05 2.46 -25.46
C ALA A 342 -27.31 1.19 -25.93
N ALA A 343 -27.39 0.87 -27.22
CA ALA A 343 -26.70 -0.27 -27.81
C ALA A 343 -25.17 -0.15 -27.70
N LEU A 344 -24.61 1.03 -27.91
CA LEU A 344 -23.17 1.29 -27.75
C LEU A 344 -22.70 0.98 -26.31
N PHE A 345 -23.44 1.45 -25.30
CA PHE A 345 -23.06 1.23 -23.92
C PHE A 345 -23.26 -0.24 -23.52
N ALA A 346 -24.42 -0.82 -23.81
CA ALA A 346 -24.76 -2.21 -23.44
C ALA A 346 -23.88 -3.27 -24.13
N SER A 347 -23.43 -3.01 -25.36
CA SER A 347 -22.54 -3.93 -26.10
C SER A 347 -21.06 -3.77 -25.74
N SER A 348 -20.67 -2.67 -25.10
CA SER A 348 -19.28 -2.41 -24.71
C SER A 348 -19.01 -2.87 -23.28
N ALA A 349 -18.25 -3.96 -23.14
CA ALA A 349 -17.83 -4.55 -21.87
C ALA A 349 -17.20 -3.52 -20.90
N HIS A 350 -16.44 -2.57 -21.43
CA HIS A 350 -15.74 -1.62 -20.58
C HIS A 350 -16.57 -0.39 -20.24
N LEU A 351 -17.43 0.09 -21.16
CA LEU A 351 -18.29 1.25 -20.88
C LEU A 351 -19.37 0.90 -19.85
N PHE A 352 -20.02 -0.24 -20.00
CA PHE A 352 -21.05 -0.63 -19.06
C PHE A 352 -20.47 -1.06 -17.71
N GLU A 353 -19.26 -1.64 -17.66
CA GLU A 353 -18.53 -1.81 -16.40
C GLU A 353 -18.24 -0.46 -15.70
N CYS A 354 -17.94 0.61 -16.44
CA CYS A 354 -17.80 1.95 -15.84
C CYS A 354 -19.10 2.45 -15.19
N ILE A 355 -20.26 2.16 -15.82
CA ILE A 355 -21.60 2.49 -15.28
C ILE A 355 -21.87 1.67 -14.02
N LEU A 356 -21.57 0.38 -14.02
CA LEU A 356 -21.76 -0.47 -12.84
C LEU A 356 -20.81 -0.11 -11.70
N ALA A 357 -19.56 0.22 -12.00
CA ALA A 357 -18.57 0.64 -11.01
C ALA A 357 -18.98 1.92 -10.27
N SER A 358 -19.76 2.82 -10.91
CA SER A 358 -20.20 4.05 -10.28
C SER A 358 -21.25 3.85 -9.19
N LEU A 359 -21.92 2.70 -9.13
CA LEU A 359 -22.88 2.36 -8.08
C LEU A 359 -22.24 2.42 -6.68
N ARG A 360 -20.96 2.07 -6.56
CA ARG A 360 -20.23 2.10 -5.29
C ARG A 360 -20.07 3.51 -4.71
N HIS A 361 -20.28 4.54 -5.53
CA HIS A 361 -20.09 5.95 -5.17
C HIS A 361 -21.42 6.68 -4.94
N LEU A 362 -22.55 5.96 -4.96
CA LEU A 362 -23.85 6.56 -4.67
C LEU A 362 -24.10 6.51 -3.15
N PRO A 363 -24.12 7.66 -2.44
CA PRO A 363 -24.18 7.70 -0.98
C PRO A 363 -25.51 7.17 -0.43
N THR A 364 -26.61 7.38 -1.17
CA THR A 364 -27.93 6.79 -0.88
C THR A 364 -28.53 6.27 -2.18
N ILE A 365 -28.56 4.94 -2.34
CA ILE A 365 -29.23 4.36 -3.50
C ILE A 365 -30.71 4.22 -3.21
N ASP A 366 -31.49 5.16 -3.74
CA ASP A 366 -32.89 4.87 -4.04
C ASP A 366 -32.94 3.71 -5.04
N GLN A 367 -33.44 2.57 -4.56
CA GLN A 367 -33.52 1.33 -5.33
C GLN A 367 -34.29 1.52 -6.64
N GLY A 368 -35.25 2.45 -6.68
CA GLY A 368 -36.02 2.74 -7.88
C GLY A 368 -35.16 3.26 -9.03
N ILE A 369 -34.16 4.09 -8.73
CA ILE A 369 -33.33 4.74 -9.74
C ILE A 369 -32.50 3.73 -10.54
N VAL A 370 -31.92 2.74 -9.87
CA VAL A 370 -31.11 1.71 -10.53
C VAL A 370 -31.97 0.83 -11.42
N LEU A 371 -33.13 0.40 -10.92
CA LEU A 371 -34.08 -0.39 -11.69
C LEU A 371 -34.61 0.38 -12.92
N ASP A 372 -34.92 1.67 -12.76
CA ASP A 372 -35.37 2.54 -13.84
C ASP A 372 -34.34 2.65 -14.98
N VAL A 373 -33.05 2.74 -14.64
CA VAL A 373 -31.96 2.80 -15.64
C VAL A 373 -31.78 1.44 -16.35
N LEU A 374 -31.87 0.33 -15.62
CA LEU A 374 -31.80 -1.01 -16.21
C LEU A 374 -33.01 -1.29 -17.12
N ASP A 375 -34.21 -0.88 -16.70
CA ASP A 375 -35.41 -0.96 -17.52
C ASP A 375 -35.31 -0.03 -18.74
N TRP A 376 -34.65 1.12 -18.60
CA TRP A 376 -34.37 2.00 -19.74
C TRP A 376 -33.52 1.29 -20.81
N PHE A 377 -32.47 0.56 -20.44
CA PHE A 377 -31.68 -0.24 -21.39
C PHE A 377 -32.52 -1.30 -22.09
N LYS A 378 -33.32 -2.04 -21.31
CA LYS A 378 -34.22 -3.08 -21.81
C LYS A 378 -35.24 -2.53 -22.81
N ASN A 379 -35.84 -1.38 -22.50
CA ASN A 379 -36.85 -0.72 -23.33
C ASN A 379 -36.28 -0.19 -24.65
N HIS A 380 -34.98 0.12 -24.71
CA HIS A 380 -34.32 0.58 -25.93
C HIS A 380 -33.73 -0.57 -26.76
N THR A 381 -34.21 -1.82 -26.57
CA THR A 381 -33.75 -3.01 -27.30
C THR A 381 -32.23 -3.21 -27.29
N ALA A 382 -31.58 -2.67 -26.26
CA ALA A 382 -30.18 -2.88 -25.97
C ALA A 382 -30.14 -3.81 -24.77
N PRO A 383 -30.53 -5.11 -24.91
CA PRO A 383 -30.36 -6.05 -23.83
C PRO A 383 -28.88 -6.00 -23.47
N THR A 384 -28.60 -5.79 -22.18
CA THR A 384 -27.26 -5.94 -21.64
C THR A 384 -26.70 -7.23 -22.19
N ASP A 385 -25.55 -7.16 -22.87
CA ASP A 385 -24.96 -8.33 -23.51
C ASP A 385 -24.68 -9.35 -22.41
N ALA A 386 -25.59 -10.31 -22.27
CA ALA A 386 -25.59 -11.25 -21.19
C ALA A 386 -24.25 -12.01 -21.19
N ALA A 387 -23.71 -12.30 -22.38
CA ALA A 387 -22.42 -12.98 -22.53
C ALA A 387 -21.23 -12.16 -22.00
N ARG A 388 -21.36 -10.84 -21.89
CA ARG A 388 -20.32 -9.92 -21.38
C ARG A 388 -20.56 -9.43 -19.96
N PHE A 389 -21.83 -9.35 -19.54
CA PHE A 389 -22.24 -8.90 -18.21
C PHE A 389 -23.29 -9.84 -17.64
N PRO A 390 -22.86 -11.03 -17.22
CA PRO A 390 -23.79 -12.07 -16.82
C PRO A 390 -24.55 -11.73 -15.54
N PHE A 391 -23.92 -10.97 -14.62
CA PHE A 391 -24.48 -10.72 -13.28
C PHE A 391 -24.34 -9.27 -12.83
N ILE A 392 -25.37 -8.47 -13.07
CA ILE A 392 -25.42 -7.04 -12.71
C ILE A 392 -25.48 -6.87 -11.18
N SER A 393 -26.18 -7.78 -10.49
CA SER A 393 -26.40 -7.72 -9.04
C SER A 393 -25.10 -7.70 -8.24
N HIS A 394 -24.04 -8.37 -8.70
CA HIS A 394 -22.73 -8.40 -8.03
C HIS A 394 -22.17 -6.99 -7.73
N HIS A 395 -22.55 -5.98 -8.52
CA HIS A 395 -22.08 -4.60 -8.36
C HIS A 395 -22.91 -3.77 -7.37
N MET A 396 -24.00 -4.32 -6.82
CA MET A 396 -24.92 -3.58 -5.96
C MET A 396 -24.33 -3.38 -4.56
N PRO A 397 -24.31 -2.13 -4.04
CA PRO A 397 -23.71 -1.84 -2.74
C PRO A 397 -24.65 -2.04 -1.55
N SER A 398 -25.91 -2.43 -1.77
CA SER A 398 -26.86 -2.75 -0.70
C SER A 398 -27.59 -4.07 -0.96
N TYR A 399 -27.85 -4.83 0.11
CA TYR A 399 -28.52 -6.13 0.01
C TYR A 399 -29.92 -6.08 -0.61
N PRO A 400 -30.82 -5.14 -0.24
CA PRO A 400 -32.14 -5.07 -0.86
C PRO A 400 -32.10 -4.75 -2.37
N LEU A 401 -31.09 -4.01 -2.82
CA LEU A 401 -30.91 -3.74 -4.25
C LEU A 401 -30.29 -4.93 -4.96
N PHE A 402 -29.29 -5.56 -4.35
CA PHE A 402 -28.67 -6.80 -4.82
C PHE A 402 -29.74 -7.86 -5.13
N THR A 403 -30.62 -8.15 -4.17
CA THR A 403 -31.70 -9.14 -4.32
C THR A 403 -32.68 -8.77 -5.43
N LYS A 404 -33.17 -7.53 -5.46
CA LYS A 404 -34.11 -7.07 -6.50
C LYS A 404 -33.51 -7.14 -7.91
N VAL A 405 -32.26 -6.68 -8.07
CA VAL A 405 -31.57 -6.75 -9.38
C VAL A 405 -31.31 -8.20 -9.76
N PHE A 406 -30.88 -9.04 -8.80
CA PHE A 406 -30.66 -10.46 -9.03
C PHE A 406 -31.95 -11.12 -9.52
N GLU A 407 -33.06 -10.99 -8.79
CA GLU A 407 -34.34 -11.59 -9.15
C GLU A 407 -34.89 -11.11 -10.51
N SER A 408 -34.73 -9.81 -10.81
CA SER A 408 -35.33 -9.19 -11.99
C SER A 408 -34.51 -9.38 -13.27
N TYR A 409 -33.17 -9.44 -13.15
CA TYR A 409 -32.25 -9.40 -14.29
C TYR A 409 -31.34 -10.61 -14.38
N ASP A 410 -30.76 -11.06 -13.27
CA ASP A 410 -29.73 -12.10 -13.31
C ASP A 410 -30.34 -13.50 -13.23
N LEU A 411 -31.26 -13.75 -12.30
CA LEU A 411 -31.91 -15.04 -12.05
C LEU A 411 -32.54 -15.67 -13.31
N PRO A 412 -33.27 -14.91 -14.16
CA PRO A 412 -33.79 -15.46 -15.42
C PRO A 412 -32.70 -15.97 -16.37
N ASN A 413 -31.48 -15.44 -16.25
CA ASN A 413 -30.36 -15.70 -17.14
C ASN A 413 -29.28 -16.61 -16.52
N VAL A 414 -29.34 -16.95 -15.22
CA VAL A 414 -28.32 -17.76 -14.53
C VAL A 414 -27.93 -19.03 -15.29
N ARG A 415 -28.92 -19.77 -15.84
CA ARG A 415 -28.68 -21.02 -16.59
C ARG A 415 -28.04 -20.81 -17.96
N THR A 416 -28.10 -19.60 -18.51
CA THR A 416 -27.47 -19.29 -19.80
C THR A 416 -25.94 -19.17 -19.67
N PHE A 417 -25.42 -19.13 -18.44
CA PHE A 417 -24.00 -18.90 -18.14
C PHE A 417 -23.24 -20.11 -17.63
N ASP A 418 -23.77 -21.32 -17.81
CA ASP A 418 -23.06 -22.56 -17.44
C ASP A 418 -21.67 -22.68 -18.11
N GLY A 419 -21.41 -21.94 -19.20
CA GLY A 419 -20.12 -21.87 -19.88
C GLY A 419 -19.10 -20.84 -19.34
N ASN A 420 -19.43 -20.02 -18.34
CA ASN A 420 -18.53 -19.00 -17.78
C ASN A 420 -18.38 -19.14 -16.25
N PRO A 421 -17.47 -20.01 -15.76
CA PRO A 421 -17.36 -20.33 -14.34
C PRO A 421 -16.87 -19.16 -13.47
N ILE A 422 -16.03 -18.27 -14.02
CA ILE A 422 -15.42 -17.15 -13.28
C ILE A 422 -16.48 -16.16 -12.81
N GLU A 423 -17.39 -15.79 -13.71
CA GLU A 423 -18.46 -14.84 -13.41
C GLU A 423 -19.50 -15.44 -12.44
N ARG A 424 -19.78 -16.74 -12.58
CA ARG A 424 -20.67 -17.45 -11.64
C ARG A 424 -20.08 -17.45 -10.23
N GLU A 425 -18.79 -17.72 -10.12
CA GLU A 425 -18.06 -17.66 -8.86
C GLU A 425 -18.08 -16.23 -8.29
N ALA A 426 -17.90 -15.19 -9.10
CA ALA A 426 -17.99 -13.80 -8.64
C ALA A 426 -19.38 -13.45 -8.06
N LEU A 427 -20.46 -13.92 -8.70
CA LEU A 427 -21.81 -13.78 -8.16
C LEU A 427 -21.97 -14.60 -6.86
N GLY A 428 -21.47 -15.82 -6.82
CA GLY A 428 -21.42 -16.65 -5.60
C GLY A 428 -20.71 -15.95 -4.43
N SER A 429 -19.55 -15.35 -4.69
CA SER A 429 -18.80 -14.54 -3.73
C SER A 429 -19.63 -13.36 -3.20
N ALA A 430 -20.47 -12.73 -4.02
CA ALA A 430 -21.37 -11.67 -3.56
C ALA A 430 -22.45 -12.19 -2.60
N PHE A 431 -23.04 -13.36 -2.87
CA PHE A 431 -23.98 -13.99 -1.94
C PHE A 431 -23.33 -14.30 -0.59
N VAL A 432 -22.12 -14.85 -0.59
CA VAL A 432 -21.38 -15.17 0.64
C VAL A 432 -20.97 -13.90 1.40
N HIS A 433 -20.57 -12.85 0.68
CA HIS A 433 -20.30 -11.53 1.28
C HIS A 433 -21.54 -10.97 2.01
N TRP A 434 -22.71 -11.05 1.38
CA TRP A 434 -23.96 -10.60 2.02
C TRP A 434 -24.39 -11.50 3.17
N PHE A 435 -24.20 -12.81 3.06
CA PHE A 435 -24.43 -13.76 4.14
C PHE A 435 -23.60 -13.41 5.38
N ASN A 436 -22.30 -13.15 5.20
CA ASN A 436 -21.39 -12.77 6.29
C ASN A 436 -21.76 -11.41 6.93
N LYS A 437 -22.57 -10.58 6.26
CA LYS A 437 -23.16 -9.35 6.80
C LYS A 437 -24.50 -9.56 7.51
N GLY A 438 -24.95 -10.81 7.65
CA GLY A 438 -26.20 -11.19 8.32
C GLY A 438 -27.40 -11.36 7.40
N HIS A 439 -27.21 -11.42 6.07
CA HIS A 439 -28.30 -11.57 5.10
C HIS A 439 -28.34 -12.99 4.49
N ALA A 440 -29.10 -13.89 5.11
CA ALA A 440 -29.10 -15.32 4.76
C ALA A 440 -30.19 -15.76 3.75
N ASP A 441 -31.20 -14.93 3.49
CA ASP A 441 -32.42 -15.30 2.77
C ASP A 441 -32.19 -15.73 1.31
N ALA A 442 -31.18 -15.17 0.64
CA ALA A 442 -30.88 -15.52 -0.75
C ALA A 442 -29.77 -16.58 -0.92
N LEU A 443 -29.11 -17.02 0.17
CA LEU A 443 -28.04 -18.01 0.08
C LEU A 443 -28.55 -19.37 -0.42
N GLY A 444 -29.75 -19.79 0.00
CA GLY A 444 -30.35 -21.05 -0.45
C GLY A 444 -30.51 -21.11 -1.97
N ILE A 445 -30.90 -19.99 -2.60
CA ILE A 445 -31.03 -19.88 -4.06
C ILE A 445 -29.65 -20.01 -4.72
N ALA A 446 -28.63 -19.35 -4.16
CA ALA A 446 -27.27 -19.42 -4.71
C ALA A 446 -26.69 -20.84 -4.68
N LEU A 447 -26.96 -21.59 -3.60
CA LEU A 447 -26.55 -22.98 -3.45
C LEU A 447 -27.33 -23.91 -4.38
N GLU A 448 -28.65 -23.78 -4.47
CA GLU A 448 -29.50 -24.58 -5.38
C GLU A 448 -29.05 -24.45 -6.84
N HIS A 449 -28.63 -23.24 -7.24
CA HIS A 449 -28.16 -22.96 -8.58
C HIS A 449 -26.67 -23.26 -8.80
N GLY A 450 -25.94 -23.73 -7.79
CA GLY A 450 -24.50 -24.00 -7.89
C GLY A 450 -23.70 -22.75 -8.28
N LEU A 451 -24.02 -21.61 -7.66
CA LEU A 451 -23.30 -20.34 -7.88
C LEU A 451 -22.10 -20.19 -6.95
N VAL A 452 -22.16 -20.77 -5.75
CA VAL A 452 -21.12 -20.62 -4.73
C VAL A 452 -19.93 -21.53 -5.07
N GLY A 453 -18.79 -20.92 -5.39
CA GLY A 453 -17.55 -21.64 -5.67
C GLY A 453 -16.95 -22.29 -4.42
N GLN A 454 -16.00 -23.21 -4.59
CA GLN A 454 -15.39 -23.97 -3.50
C GLN A 454 -14.71 -23.09 -2.44
N ARG A 455 -14.05 -22.01 -2.86
CA ARG A 455 -13.45 -21.03 -1.94
C ARG A 455 -14.51 -20.39 -1.04
N ASP A 456 -15.63 -19.99 -1.62
CA ASP A 456 -16.70 -19.29 -0.93
C ASP A 456 -17.52 -20.25 -0.06
N LEU A 457 -17.69 -21.52 -0.48
CA LEU A 457 -18.18 -22.59 0.38
C LEU A 457 -17.28 -22.79 1.59
N GLY A 458 -15.95 -22.67 1.43
CA GLY A 458 -15.00 -22.67 2.55
C GLY A 458 -15.26 -21.52 3.53
N SER A 459 -15.52 -20.31 3.03
CA SER A 459 -15.89 -19.18 3.88
C SER A 459 -17.20 -19.41 4.63
N LEU A 460 -18.21 -20.00 3.98
CA LEU A 460 -19.47 -20.37 4.64
C LEU A 460 -19.26 -21.46 5.70
N LEU A 461 -18.39 -22.44 5.42
CA LEU A 461 -18.03 -23.50 6.38
C LEU A 461 -17.36 -22.91 7.63
N ARG A 462 -16.43 -21.96 7.44
CA ARG A 462 -15.79 -21.23 8.54
C ARG A 462 -16.82 -20.45 9.34
N GLN A 463 -17.71 -19.71 8.67
CA GLN A 463 -18.75 -18.92 9.36
C GLN A 463 -19.73 -19.82 10.13
N ALA A 464 -20.14 -20.97 9.55
CA ALA A 464 -20.95 -21.97 10.23
C ALA A 464 -20.27 -22.52 11.49
N ALA A 465 -18.96 -22.77 11.43
CA ALA A 465 -18.18 -23.21 12.58
C ALA A 465 -18.05 -22.11 13.65
N LEU A 466 -17.90 -20.84 13.24
CA LEU A 466 -17.82 -19.69 14.15
C LEU A 466 -19.14 -19.43 14.88
N ASP A 467 -20.26 -19.56 14.18
CA ASP A 467 -21.61 -19.31 14.73
C ASP A 467 -22.22 -20.57 15.38
N GLU A 468 -21.49 -21.70 15.38
CA GLU A 468 -21.98 -23.03 15.78
C GLU A 468 -23.27 -23.46 15.03
N ASP A 469 -23.48 -22.96 13.80
CA ASP A 469 -24.64 -23.26 12.97
C ASP A 469 -24.48 -24.60 12.25
N LYS A 470 -24.93 -25.66 12.91
CA LYS A 470 -24.95 -27.03 12.36
C LYS A 470 -25.77 -27.15 11.07
N SER A 471 -26.82 -26.35 10.93
CA SER A 471 -27.70 -26.44 9.76
C SER A 471 -27.00 -25.93 8.51
N LEU A 472 -26.30 -24.80 8.60
CA LEU A 472 -25.47 -24.30 7.51
C LEU A 472 -24.28 -25.22 7.23
N LEU A 473 -23.65 -25.76 8.28
CA LEU A 473 -22.56 -26.72 8.14
C LEU A 473 -22.99 -27.92 7.28
N ASP A 474 -24.12 -28.55 7.62
CA ASP A 474 -24.63 -29.70 6.86
C ASP A 474 -25.00 -29.31 5.42
N VAL A 475 -25.62 -28.15 5.20
CA VAL A 475 -25.96 -27.65 3.86
C VAL A 475 -24.71 -27.44 2.99
N VAL A 476 -23.66 -26.83 3.53
CA VAL A 476 -22.39 -26.62 2.81
C VAL A 476 -21.73 -27.96 2.48
N LEU A 477 -21.73 -28.91 3.41
CA LEU A 477 -21.13 -30.22 3.22
C LEU A 477 -21.89 -31.08 2.21
N ASP A 478 -23.22 -31.00 2.20
CA ASP A 478 -24.06 -31.71 1.24
C ASP A 478 -24.00 -31.08 -0.17
N SER A 479 -23.50 -29.84 -0.29
CA SER A 479 -23.30 -29.13 -1.55
C SER A 479 -21.98 -29.49 -2.26
N VAL A 480 -21.12 -30.29 -1.63
CA VAL A 480 -19.80 -30.67 -2.17
C VAL A 480 -19.78 -32.16 -2.52
N ASP A 481 -19.14 -32.50 -3.64
CA ASP A 481 -18.92 -33.90 -4.02
C ASP A 481 -18.24 -34.68 -2.89
N ALA A 482 -18.69 -35.91 -2.65
CA ALA A 482 -18.22 -36.78 -1.57
C ALA A 482 -16.78 -37.31 -1.74
N SER A 483 -15.93 -36.61 -2.52
CA SER A 483 -14.52 -36.97 -2.68
C SER A 483 -13.68 -36.38 -1.54
N ASP A 484 -12.75 -37.17 -1.02
CA ASP A 484 -11.85 -36.74 0.07
C ASP A 484 -11.00 -35.53 -0.31
N GLU A 485 -10.65 -35.39 -1.59
CA GLU A 485 -9.85 -34.27 -2.09
C GLU A 485 -10.64 -32.97 -2.08
N THR A 486 -11.89 -32.98 -2.54
CA THR A 486 -12.76 -31.79 -2.54
C THR A 486 -13.09 -31.34 -1.13
N LEU A 487 -13.35 -32.28 -0.21
CA LEU A 487 -13.59 -32.01 1.21
C LEU A 487 -12.32 -31.42 1.87
N SER A 488 -11.15 -31.97 1.58
CA SER A 488 -9.87 -31.46 2.09
C SER A 488 -9.63 -30.03 1.63
N GLN A 489 -9.82 -29.75 0.34
CA GLN A 489 -9.68 -28.41 -0.23
C GLN A 489 -10.72 -27.42 0.32
N LEU A 490 -11.95 -27.88 0.61
CA LEU A 490 -12.98 -27.07 1.26
C LEU A 490 -12.54 -26.65 2.67
N VAL A 491 -12.05 -27.60 3.47
CA VAL A 491 -11.56 -27.31 4.84
C VAL A 491 -10.32 -26.42 4.82
N VAL A 492 -9.39 -26.64 3.89
CA VAL A 492 -8.25 -25.73 3.68
C VAL A 492 -8.72 -24.34 3.31
N SER A 493 -9.69 -24.22 2.41
CA SER A 493 -10.27 -22.93 2.04
C SER A 493 -10.95 -22.27 3.22
N ALA A 494 -11.65 -23.03 4.07
CA ALA A 494 -12.25 -22.51 5.30
C ALA A 494 -11.18 -21.98 6.26
N ILE A 495 -10.12 -22.74 6.55
CA ILE A 495 -9.05 -22.28 7.45
C ILE A 495 -8.32 -21.05 6.88
N ASN A 496 -8.10 -21.01 5.56
CA ASN A 496 -7.43 -19.90 4.88
C ASN A 496 -8.33 -18.69 4.62
N SER A 497 -9.65 -18.82 4.75
CA SER A 497 -10.62 -17.74 4.51
C SER A 497 -10.59 -16.71 5.64
N TYR A 498 -9.42 -16.15 5.95
CA TYR A 498 -9.31 -14.97 6.80
C TYR A 498 -10.14 -13.84 6.17
N VAL A 499 -10.97 -13.17 6.96
CA VAL A 499 -11.78 -12.03 6.52
C VAL A 499 -11.03 -10.78 6.94
N PRO A 500 -10.26 -10.12 6.06
CA PRO A 500 -9.50 -8.93 6.42
C PRO A 500 -10.40 -7.74 6.76
N ASP A 501 -11.65 -7.78 6.31
CA ASP A 501 -12.54 -6.62 6.22
C ASP A 501 -13.65 -6.62 7.28
N SER A 502 -13.49 -7.32 8.41
CA SER A 502 -14.46 -7.19 9.51
C SER A 502 -14.08 -5.98 10.40
N PRO A 503 -14.74 -4.81 10.23
CA PRO A 503 -14.39 -3.59 10.97
C PRO A 503 -14.73 -3.79 12.44
N GLY A 504 -13.73 -4.13 13.26
CA GLY A 504 -13.89 -4.24 14.71
C GLY A 504 -13.20 -5.46 15.33
N PHE A 505 -12.74 -6.42 14.54
CA PHE A 505 -11.91 -7.50 15.06
C PHE A 505 -10.43 -7.11 14.99
N SER A 506 -9.80 -7.09 16.17
CA SER A 506 -8.34 -7.24 16.31
C SER A 506 -7.86 -8.41 15.43
N PRO A 507 -6.59 -8.51 15.03
CA PRO A 507 -5.99 -9.73 14.45
C PRO A 507 -6.08 -10.98 15.37
N ASP A 508 -6.99 -10.99 16.34
CA ASP A 508 -7.36 -12.09 17.21
C ASP A 508 -7.89 -13.20 16.30
N TYR A 509 -7.13 -14.27 16.26
CA TYR A 509 -7.45 -15.48 15.53
C TYR A 509 -8.79 -16.07 15.98
N ASP A 510 -9.36 -16.95 15.15
CA ASP A 510 -10.56 -17.68 15.52
C ASP A 510 -10.35 -18.47 16.82
N PRO A 511 -11.41 -18.67 17.63
CA PRO A 511 -11.29 -19.52 18.80
C PRO A 511 -10.92 -20.97 18.39
N PRO A 512 -10.15 -21.71 19.20
CA PRO A 512 -9.74 -23.08 18.91
C PRO A 512 -10.91 -24.03 18.53
N SER A 513 -12.11 -23.79 19.04
CA SER A 513 -13.32 -24.57 18.73
C SER A 513 -13.71 -24.53 17.25
N VAL A 514 -13.44 -23.43 16.54
CA VAL A 514 -13.70 -23.30 15.09
C VAL A 514 -12.82 -24.28 14.33
N TYR A 515 -11.52 -24.28 14.60
CA TYR A 515 -10.58 -25.21 13.97
C TYR A 515 -10.89 -26.67 14.34
N CYS A 516 -11.28 -26.94 15.60
CA CYS A 516 -11.73 -28.27 16.00
C CYS A 516 -12.93 -28.74 15.18
N THR A 517 -13.92 -27.87 14.99
CA THR A 517 -15.11 -28.15 14.16
C THR A 517 -14.70 -28.44 12.71
N LEU A 518 -13.89 -27.57 12.10
CA LEU A 518 -13.43 -27.71 10.71
C LEU A 518 -12.61 -28.99 10.48
N LEU A 519 -11.77 -29.39 11.44
CA LEU A 519 -10.97 -30.61 11.33
C LEU A 519 -11.78 -31.87 11.63
N ASN A 520 -12.74 -31.81 12.54
CA ASN A 520 -13.67 -32.90 12.81
C ASN A 520 -14.58 -33.20 11.62
N VAL A 521 -14.86 -32.22 10.75
CA VAL A 521 -15.55 -32.44 9.46
C VAL A 521 -14.79 -33.45 8.59
N LEU A 522 -13.46 -33.36 8.51
CA LEU A 522 -12.64 -34.30 7.74
C LEU A 522 -12.74 -35.73 8.27
N VAL A 523 -12.81 -35.89 9.60
CA VAL A 523 -12.93 -37.20 10.25
C VAL A 523 -14.33 -37.79 10.09
N THR A 524 -15.36 -36.95 10.19
CA THR A 524 -16.76 -37.39 10.19
C THR A 524 -17.31 -37.65 8.79
N ARG A 525 -16.87 -36.89 7.79
CA ARG A 525 -17.36 -36.98 6.41
C ARG A 525 -16.34 -37.58 5.43
N GLY A 526 -15.05 -37.61 5.77
CA GLY A 526 -14.02 -38.24 4.94
C GLY A 526 -14.14 -39.76 4.90
N SER A 527 -13.74 -40.36 3.78
CA SER A 527 -13.88 -41.81 3.53
C SER A 527 -12.82 -42.67 4.26
N GLY A 528 -11.91 -42.05 5.04
CA GLY A 528 -10.81 -42.74 5.71
C GLY A 528 -10.44 -42.17 7.10
N PRO A 529 -9.88 -43.01 7.99
CA PRO A 529 -9.62 -42.66 9.40
C PRO A 529 -8.43 -41.70 9.65
N MET A 530 -7.78 -41.14 8.63
CA MET A 530 -6.52 -40.35 8.79
C MET A 530 -6.41 -39.09 7.91
N VAL A 531 -7.52 -38.49 7.51
CA VAL A 531 -7.53 -37.33 6.58
C VAL A 531 -6.90 -36.05 7.17
N PRO A 532 -7.11 -35.65 8.46
CA PRO A 532 -6.54 -34.40 8.98
C PRO A 532 -5.01 -34.37 9.02
N ASN A 533 -4.37 -35.39 9.62
CA ASN A 533 -2.90 -35.44 9.70
C ASN A 533 -2.26 -35.45 8.30
N GLN A 534 -2.90 -36.13 7.34
CA GLN A 534 -2.47 -36.09 5.94
C GLN A 534 -2.59 -34.68 5.36
N LEU A 535 -3.68 -33.94 5.63
CA LEU A 535 -3.85 -32.57 5.17
C LEU A 535 -2.68 -31.68 5.58
N PHE A 536 -2.28 -31.67 6.85
CA PHE A 536 -1.16 -30.86 7.33
C PHE A 536 0.18 -31.29 6.73
N ILE A 537 0.37 -32.59 6.53
CA ILE A 537 1.59 -33.15 5.95
C ILE A 537 1.66 -32.86 4.43
N SER A 538 0.56 -32.99 3.69
CA SER A 538 0.52 -32.89 2.23
C SER A 538 0.30 -31.47 1.71
N ALA A 539 -0.50 -30.64 2.39
CA ALA A 539 -0.82 -29.28 1.95
C ALA A 539 0.39 -28.32 2.02
N ASN A 540 1.40 -28.64 2.83
CA ASN A 540 2.61 -27.82 2.99
C ASN A 540 3.56 -27.82 1.77
N HIS A 541 3.32 -28.65 0.75
CA HIS A 541 4.17 -28.67 -0.44
C HIS A 541 3.87 -27.55 -1.45
N GLY A 542 2.75 -26.82 -1.31
CA GLY A 542 2.34 -25.79 -2.27
C GLY A 542 1.79 -24.48 -1.68
N GLN A 543 1.24 -24.50 -0.45
CA GLN A 543 0.72 -23.30 0.20
C GLN A 543 1.36 -23.11 1.59
N PRO A 544 2.02 -21.97 1.84
CA PRO A 544 2.55 -21.67 3.16
C PRO A 544 1.39 -21.33 4.10
N TRP A 545 1.12 -22.21 5.07
CA TRP A 545 0.18 -21.89 6.13
C TRP A 545 0.75 -20.78 7.02
N PRO A 546 -0.05 -19.78 7.43
CA PRO A 546 0.37 -18.82 8.44
C PRO A 546 0.76 -19.53 9.73
N GLY A 547 1.97 -19.25 10.26
CA GLY A 547 2.51 -19.95 11.42
C GLY A 547 1.62 -19.88 12.66
N ALA A 548 0.89 -18.78 12.84
CA ALA A 548 -0.04 -18.62 13.96
C ALA A 548 -1.31 -19.46 13.82
N GLN A 549 -1.84 -19.67 12.61
CA GLN A 549 -2.99 -20.58 12.43
C GLN A 549 -2.57 -22.04 12.69
N LEU A 550 -1.39 -22.44 12.19
CA LEU A 550 -0.83 -23.76 12.50
C LEU A 550 -0.61 -23.95 14.00
N PHE A 551 -0.13 -22.92 14.69
CA PHE A 551 0.04 -22.94 16.13
C PHE A 551 -1.28 -23.27 16.85
N LEU A 552 -2.35 -22.55 16.50
CA LEU A 552 -3.67 -22.75 17.13
C LEU A 552 -4.18 -24.16 16.85
N MET A 553 -4.09 -24.61 15.60
CA MET A 553 -4.52 -25.94 15.20
C MET A 553 -3.75 -27.04 15.94
N LEU A 554 -2.44 -26.90 16.07
CA LEU A 554 -1.60 -27.96 16.63
C LEU A 554 -1.52 -27.94 18.15
N PHE A 555 -1.55 -26.78 18.80
CA PHE A 555 -1.30 -26.67 20.24
C PHE A 555 -2.56 -26.31 21.03
N GLU A 556 -3.32 -25.31 20.61
CA GLU A 556 -4.50 -24.89 21.37
C GLU A 556 -5.72 -25.80 21.14
N CYS A 557 -5.92 -26.27 19.92
CA CYS A 557 -7.04 -27.17 19.61
C CYS A 557 -6.87 -28.54 20.27
N ALA A 558 -5.63 -29.01 20.42
CA ALA A 558 -5.34 -30.28 21.10
C ALA A 558 -5.79 -30.26 22.56
N ASP A 559 -5.64 -29.11 23.23
CA ASP A 559 -6.00 -28.95 24.63
C ASP A 559 -7.52 -28.86 24.85
N SER A 560 -8.33 -28.68 23.79
CA SER A 560 -9.80 -28.68 23.87
C SER A 560 -10.39 -30.05 24.24
N GLY A 561 -9.69 -31.15 23.91
CA GLY A 561 -10.21 -32.51 24.07
C GLY A 561 -11.39 -32.86 23.14
N GLU A 562 -11.78 -31.97 22.23
CA GLU A 562 -12.94 -32.12 21.33
C GLU A 562 -12.58 -32.72 19.97
N LEU A 563 -11.29 -32.89 19.67
CA LEU A 563 -10.84 -33.50 18.42
C LEU A 563 -11.14 -35.00 18.40
N LEU A 564 -11.71 -35.47 17.29
CA LEU A 564 -12.00 -36.89 17.04
C LEU A 564 -10.76 -37.70 16.63
N PHE A 565 -9.58 -37.06 16.61
CA PHE A 565 -8.31 -37.62 16.20
C PHE A 565 -7.17 -37.04 17.04
N GLU A 566 -6.04 -37.77 17.07
CA GLU A 566 -4.82 -37.32 17.72
C GLU A 566 -3.82 -36.78 16.69
N TRP A 567 -3.12 -35.71 17.07
CA TRP A 567 -2.06 -35.11 16.28
C TRP A 567 -0.82 -36.00 16.24
N ASP A 568 -0.35 -36.33 15.04
CA ASP A 568 0.94 -37.01 14.84
C ASP A 568 2.07 -35.96 14.74
N TYR A 569 2.37 -35.30 15.88
CA TYR A 569 3.44 -34.31 15.95
C TYR A 569 4.80 -34.85 15.48
N PRO A 570 5.23 -36.08 15.85
CA PRO A 570 6.44 -36.70 15.34
C PRO A 570 6.53 -36.71 13.82
N ARG A 571 5.50 -37.22 13.15
CA ARG A 571 5.48 -37.32 11.69
C ARG A 571 5.41 -35.94 11.05
N TYR A 572 4.62 -35.03 11.62
CA TYR A 572 4.56 -33.65 11.12
C TYR A 572 5.92 -32.95 11.24
N LEU A 573 6.59 -33.05 12.38
CA LEU A 573 7.94 -32.52 12.59
C LEU A 573 8.95 -33.10 11.58
N PHE A 574 8.94 -34.41 11.38
CA PHE A 574 9.79 -35.08 10.38
C PHE A 574 9.60 -34.48 8.99
N HIS A 575 8.35 -34.33 8.55
CA HIS A 575 8.04 -33.74 7.26
C HIS A 575 8.46 -32.27 7.16
N GLN A 576 8.25 -31.46 8.21
CA GLN A 576 8.65 -30.06 8.23
C GLN A 576 10.17 -29.86 8.16
N LEU A 577 10.93 -30.67 8.90
CA LEU A 577 12.39 -30.62 8.85
C LEU A 577 12.91 -31.02 7.47
N ALA A 578 12.36 -32.09 6.87
CA ALA A 578 12.70 -32.51 5.52
C ALA A 578 12.38 -31.41 4.48
N TRP A 579 11.20 -30.80 4.58
CA TRP A 579 10.78 -29.71 3.71
C TRP A 579 11.68 -28.48 3.82
N ALA A 580 12.03 -28.07 5.04
CA ALA A 580 12.87 -26.90 5.27
C ALA A 580 14.30 -27.08 4.70
N LEU A 581 14.84 -28.31 4.74
CA LEU A 581 16.13 -28.65 4.13
C LEU A 581 16.09 -28.60 2.60
N ILE A 582 15.03 -29.12 1.99
CA ILE A 582 14.88 -29.17 0.52
C ILE A 582 14.60 -27.79 -0.07
N THR A 583 13.69 -27.05 0.56
CA THR A 583 13.12 -25.84 -0.04
C THR A 583 14.03 -24.62 0.18
N GLN A 584 14.96 -24.69 1.14
CA GLN A 584 15.81 -23.59 1.60
C GLN A 584 15.12 -22.22 1.48
N PRO A 585 13.94 -22.01 2.10
CA PRO A 585 13.21 -20.79 1.85
C PRO A 585 14.03 -19.61 2.36
N ASN A 586 14.34 -18.67 1.46
CA ASN A 586 14.97 -17.39 1.80
C ASN A 586 14.12 -16.58 2.81
N ASN A 587 12.89 -17.01 3.09
CA ASN A 587 11.88 -16.31 3.88
C ASN A 587 11.31 -17.18 5.03
N LEU A 588 12.15 -17.91 5.78
CA LEU A 588 11.68 -18.46 7.06
C LEU A 588 11.43 -17.29 8.03
N CYS A 589 10.16 -16.97 8.27
CA CYS A 589 9.79 -15.84 9.14
C CYS A 589 9.99 -16.19 10.62
N ARG A 590 9.99 -15.15 11.47
CA ARG A 590 10.13 -15.32 12.92
C ARG A 590 9.09 -16.27 13.51
N ASP A 591 7.84 -16.16 13.05
CA ASP A 591 6.72 -16.95 13.57
C ASP A 591 6.89 -18.43 13.28
N TRP A 592 7.45 -18.78 12.12
CA TRP A 592 7.75 -20.17 11.78
C TRP A 592 8.75 -20.79 12.76
N PHE A 593 9.83 -20.07 13.11
CA PHE A 593 10.80 -20.57 14.09
C PHE A 593 10.22 -20.66 15.51
N THR A 594 9.32 -19.75 15.89
CA THR A 594 8.61 -19.84 17.17
C THR A 594 7.78 -21.13 17.18
N PHE A 595 6.92 -21.30 16.18
CA PHE A 595 6.08 -22.48 15.99
C PHE A 595 6.89 -23.79 15.98
N MET A 596 7.96 -23.86 15.19
CA MET A 596 8.79 -25.06 15.10
C MET A 596 9.53 -25.36 16.40
N GLY A 597 9.93 -24.34 17.16
CA GLY A 597 10.53 -24.53 18.48
C GLY A 597 9.58 -25.21 19.46
N GLU A 598 8.31 -24.81 19.44
CA GLU A 598 7.28 -25.44 20.28
C GLU A 598 6.93 -26.86 19.83
N LEU A 599 6.89 -27.08 18.52
CA LEU A 599 6.70 -28.41 17.95
C LEU A 599 7.82 -29.36 18.40
N ILE A 600 9.07 -28.89 18.38
CA ILE A 600 10.23 -29.64 18.89
C ILE A 600 10.08 -29.94 20.39
N ASP A 601 9.60 -28.98 21.19
CA ASP A 601 9.39 -29.17 22.62
C ASP A 601 8.29 -30.20 22.93
N ARG A 602 7.22 -30.21 22.13
CA ARG A 602 6.13 -31.19 22.22
C ARG A 602 6.61 -32.58 21.83
N CYS A 603 7.30 -32.73 20.70
CA CYS A 603 7.88 -34.00 20.27
C CYS A 603 8.90 -34.54 21.28
N SER A 604 9.74 -33.67 21.86
CA SER A 604 10.71 -34.05 22.91
C SER A 604 10.05 -34.53 24.21
N SER A 605 8.79 -34.15 24.43
CA SER A 605 8.00 -34.56 25.60
C SER A 605 7.12 -35.78 25.32
N THR A 606 7.01 -36.22 24.06
CA THR A 606 6.13 -37.31 23.63
C THR A 606 6.83 -38.65 23.86
N GLU A 607 6.18 -39.56 24.59
CA GLU A 607 6.72 -40.90 24.83
C GLU A 607 6.88 -41.65 23.51
N GLY A 608 8.08 -42.21 23.27
CA GLY A 608 8.38 -42.97 22.06
C GLY A 608 8.90 -42.16 20.88
N PHE A 609 9.05 -40.82 20.98
CA PHE A 609 9.73 -40.07 19.92
C PHE A 609 11.24 -40.34 19.94
N ASP A 610 11.72 -41.05 18.91
CA ASP A 610 13.14 -41.38 18.79
C ASP A 610 13.88 -40.37 17.90
N TRP A 611 14.53 -39.40 18.53
CA TRP A 611 15.43 -38.47 17.83
C TRP A 611 16.57 -39.18 17.09
N HIS A 612 16.96 -40.41 17.48
CA HIS A 612 18.00 -41.17 16.78
C HIS A 612 17.54 -41.69 15.41
N ALA A 613 16.22 -41.83 15.18
CA ALA A 613 15.68 -42.25 13.90
C ALA A 613 15.79 -41.17 12.80
N LEU A 614 15.95 -39.90 13.18
CA LEU A 614 16.06 -38.80 12.24
C LEU A 614 17.44 -38.75 11.54
N PRO A 615 17.49 -38.36 10.25
CA PRO A 615 18.72 -38.01 9.56
C PRO A 615 19.52 -36.90 10.27
N VAL A 616 20.85 -36.90 10.10
CA VAL A 616 21.78 -35.99 10.78
C VAL A 616 21.52 -34.51 10.47
N ASP A 617 21.18 -34.18 9.23
CA ASP A 617 20.78 -32.86 8.77
C ASP A 617 19.48 -32.38 9.42
N GLN A 618 18.48 -33.26 9.56
CA GLN A 618 17.23 -32.93 10.25
C GLN A 618 17.42 -32.69 11.74
N VAL A 619 18.26 -33.49 12.41
CA VAL A 619 18.61 -33.27 13.82
C VAL A 619 19.38 -31.96 14.00
N ALA A 620 20.35 -31.69 13.11
CA ALA A 620 21.10 -30.44 13.12
C ALA A 620 20.18 -29.22 12.90
N LEU A 621 19.23 -29.31 11.97
CA LEU A 621 18.24 -28.27 11.74
C LEU A 621 17.31 -28.07 12.95
N ALA A 622 16.79 -29.14 13.55
CA ALA A 622 16.00 -29.04 14.77
C ALA A 622 16.79 -28.39 15.91
N CYS A 623 18.08 -28.72 16.04
CA CYS A 623 18.98 -28.08 16.99
C CYS A 623 19.12 -26.57 16.71
N ALA A 624 19.35 -26.16 15.46
CA ALA A 624 19.44 -24.76 15.06
C ALA A 624 18.15 -23.98 15.37
N ILE A 625 16.99 -24.54 15.02
CA ILE A 625 15.67 -23.95 15.30
C ILE A 625 15.49 -23.76 16.81
N ARG A 626 15.80 -24.79 17.61
CA ARG A 626 15.59 -24.74 19.06
C ARG A 626 16.53 -23.76 19.76
N LEU A 627 17.77 -23.66 19.29
CA LEU A 627 18.73 -22.65 19.73
C LEU A 627 18.27 -21.22 19.42
N ARG A 628 17.65 -21.01 18.26
CA ARG A 628 17.00 -19.72 17.99
C ARG A 628 15.80 -19.51 18.92
N HIS A 629 14.94 -20.50 19.06
CA HIS A 629 13.71 -20.40 19.86
C HIS A 629 13.98 -20.02 21.32
N VAL A 630 15.03 -20.56 21.96
CA VAL A 630 15.36 -20.23 23.38
C VAL A 630 15.67 -18.74 23.59
N LEU A 631 15.99 -18.00 22.52
CA LEU A 631 16.30 -16.56 22.58
C LEU A 631 15.11 -15.66 22.22
N VAL A 632 14.10 -16.17 21.51
CA VAL A 632 13.00 -15.35 20.95
C VAL A 632 12.06 -14.76 22.02
N PRO A 633 11.58 -15.52 23.03
CA PRO A 633 10.73 -14.98 24.11
C PRO A 633 11.42 -13.90 24.95
N ASN A 634 12.75 -13.90 24.95
CA ASN A 634 13.57 -13.15 25.89
C ASN A 634 14.07 -11.81 25.35
N ARG A 635 13.88 -11.52 24.05
CA ARG A 635 14.26 -10.22 23.45
C ARG A 635 13.40 -9.03 23.92
N TYR A 636 12.19 -9.27 24.43
CA TYR A 636 11.25 -8.20 24.79
C TYR A 636 11.24 -7.86 26.29
N ARG A 637 11.86 -8.67 27.14
CA ARG A 637 11.98 -8.37 28.58
C ARG A 637 13.38 -7.83 28.83
N ARG A 638 13.52 -6.49 28.81
CA ARG A 638 14.79 -5.81 29.13
C ARG A 638 15.22 -5.97 30.59
N ASP A 639 14.31 -6.39 31.47
CA ASP A 639 14.49 -6.19 32.91
C ASP A 639 14.88 -7.43 33.72
N ASP A 640 15.03 -8.61 33.11
CA ASP A 640 15.64 -9.77 33.78
C ASP A 640 16.30 -10.69 32.74
N GLU A 641 17.53 -11.13 33.00
CA GLU A 641 18.13 -12.28 32.31
C GLU A 641 17.23 -13.50 32.59
N SER A 642 16.25 -13.72 31.71
CA SER A 642 15.28 -14.79 31.76
C SER A 642 16.00 -16.12 31.92
N LYS A 643 15.94 -16.68 33.13
CA LYS A 643 16.39 -18.05 33.38
C LYS A 643 15.58 -18.97 32.48
N VAL A 644 16.29 -19.79 31.72
CA VAL A 644 15.70 -20.86 30.92
C VAL A 644 15.31 -21.96 31.89
N CYS A 645 14.11 -22.54 31.74
CA CYS A 645 13.72 -23.61 32.65
C CYS A 645 14.49 -24.91 32.36
N ASP A 646 14.67 -25.76 33.37
CA ASP A 646 15.44 -27.02 33.26
C ASP A 646 15.00 -27.91 32.09
N LYS A 647 13.69 -27.87 31.75
CA LYS A 647 13.11 -28.61 30.63
C LYS A 647 13.75 -28.17 29.30
N GLU A 648 13.82 -26.87 29.05
CA GLU A 648 14.36 -26.31 27.82
C GLU A 648 15.88 -26.54 27.72
N VAL A 649 16.61 -26.34 28.83
CA VAL A 649 18.05 -26.63 28.90
C VAL A 649 18.32 -28.10 28.56
N ARG A 650 17.51 -29.02 29.09
CA ARG A 650 17.61 -30.45 28.79
C ARG A 650 17.36 -30.74 27.32
N ILE A 651 16.33 -30.14 26.71
CA ILE A 651 16.02 -30.35 25.28
C ILE A 651 17.18 -29.85 24.39
N VAL A 652 17.68 -28.63 24.65
CA VAL A 652 18.83 -28.09 23.91
C VAL A 652 20.05 -28.98 24.06
N ARG A 653 20.41 -29.39 25.28
CA ARG A 653 21.56 -30.28 25.53
C ARG A 653 21.39 -31.63 24.82
N THR A 654 20.21 -32.23 24.86
CA THR A 654 19.92 -33.48 24.16
C THR A 654 20.12 -33.34 22.66
N LEU A 655 19.58 -32.28 22.03
CA LEU A 655 19.74 -32.04 20.60
C LEU A 655 21.20 -31.77 20.21
N VAL A 656 21.94 -31.00 21.02
CA VAL A 656 23.36 -30.72 20.80
C VAL A 656 24.19 -32.00 20.88
N THR A 657 24.03 -32.80 21.95
CA THR A 657 24.75 -34.07 22.11
C THR A 657 24.44 -35.02 20.96
N LEU A 658 23.17 -35.15 20.59
CA LEU A 658 22.77 -36.02 19.49
C LEU A 658 23.32 -35.56 18.14
N THR A 659 23.31 -34.26 17.87
CA THR A 659 23.89 -33.69 16.65
C THR A 659 25.38 -34.02 16.56
N LEU A 660 26.12 -33.79 17.65
CA LEU A 660 27.55 -34.10 17.73
C LEU A 660 27.84 -35.59 17.55
N ASP A 661 27.04 -36.46 18.16
CA ASP A 661 27.21 -37.91 18.05
C ASP A 661 26.91 -38.40 16.62
N LYS A 662 25.88 -37.86 15.96
CA LYS A 662 25.57 -38.19 14.56
C LYS A 662 26.62 -37.67 13.58
N ILE A 663 27.16 -36.47 13.78
CA ILE A 663 28.28 -35.93 12.99
C ILE A 663 29.49 -36.87 13.09
N LYS A 664 29.87 -37.28 14.31
CA LYS A 664 30.98 -38.22 14.52
C LYS A 664 30.72 -39.58 13.87
N GLN A 665 29.49 -40.09 13.93
CA GLN A 665 29.13 -41.35 13.29
C GLN A 665 29.24 -41.25 11.76
N GLN A 666 28.81 -40.14 11.17
CA GLN A 666 28.94 -39.90 9.73
C GLN A 666 30.41 -39.84 9.30
N ASP A 667 31.24 -39.06 10.01
CA ASP A 667 32.68 -38.94 9.74
C ASP A 667 33.40 -40.31 9.81
N LEU A 668 32.98 -41.20 10.72
CA LEU A 668 33.54 -42.55 10.84
C LEU A 668 33.16 -43.48 9.67
N VAL A 669 31.98 -43.29 9.06
CA VAL A 669 31.49 -44.13 7.95
C VAL A 669 32.16 -43.75 6.62
N GLU A 670 32.52 -42.49 6.43
CA GLU A 670 33.12 -41.98 5.17
C GLU A 670 34.64 -42.26 5.04
N LEU A 671 35.27 -42.86 6.04
CA LEU A 671 36.73 -42.96 6.19
C LEU A 671 37.54 -44.07 5.45
N PRO A 672 37.04 -44.89 4.49
CA PRO A 672 37.96 -45.83 3.79
C PRO A 672 38.52 -45.46 2.41
N MET A 673 38.15 -44.36 1.71
CA MET A 673 38.35 -44.35 0.23
C MET A 673 39.17 -43.21 -0.44
N ALA A 674 39.59 -42.13 0.22
CA ALA A 674 40.53 -41.21 -0.44
C ALA A 674 41.39 -40.39 0.55
N ALA A 675 42.69 -40.31 0.28
CA ALA A 675 43.69 -39.54 1.03
C ALA A 675 43.55 -37.99 0.89
N ALA A 676 42.32 -37.49 0.75
CA ALA A 676 42.03 -36.07 0.80
C ALA A 676 41.86 -35.66 2.28
N GLN A 677 42.33 -34.46 2.64
CA GLN A 677 42.22 -33.93 3.99
C GLN A 677 40.80 -34.12 4.54
N PRO A 678 40.63 -34.61 5.79
CA PRO A 678 39.32 -34.76 6.39
C PRO A 678 38.66 -33.38 6.47
N GLN A 679 37.75 -33.10 5.54
CA GLN A 679 36.77 -32.03 5.70
C GLN A 679 35.82 -32.52 6.78
N GLN A 680 36.18 -32.24 8.03
CA GLN A 680 35.35 -32.53 9.19
C GLN A 680 33.98 -31.90 8.95
N SER A 681 32.93 -32.73 8.89
CA SER A 681 31.57 -32.28 8.65
C SER A 681 31.21 -31.26 9.72
N ARG A 682 30.98 -30.00 9.33
CA ARG A 682 30.67 -28.94 10.28
C ARG A 682 29.16 -28.88 10.50
N PHE A 683 28.74 -28.53 11.70
CA PHE A 683 27.31 -28.34 12.02
C PHE A 683 26.61 -27.44 10.99
N LEU A 684 27.29 -26.39 10.52
CA LEU A 684 26.71 -25.45 9.56
C LEU A 684 26.58 -25.98 8.15
N THR A 685 27.42 -26.94 7.76
CA THR A 685 27.26 -27.60 6.45
C THR A 685 26.01 -28.49 6.39
N LEU A 686 25.40 -28.77 7.54
CA LEU A 686 24.19 -29.59 7.67
C LEU A 686 22.90 -28.78 7.76
N ILE A 687 22.98 -27.45 7.91
CA ILE A 687 21.81 -26.57 7.98
C ILE A 687 21.76 -25.64 6.76
N GLY A 688 20.56 -25.15 6.44
CA GLY A 688 20.38 -24.21 5.33
C GLY A 688 20.97 -22.81 5.64
N PRO A 689 21.31 -22.02 4.60
CA PRO A 689 21.94 -20.71 4.74
C PRO A 689 21.10 -19.70 5.53
N THR A 690 19.76 -19.81 5.49
CA THR A 690 18.86 -18.99 6.30
C THR A 690 19.08 -19.22 7.81
N CYS A 691 19.23 -20.48 8.23
CA CYS A 691 19.48 -20.82 9.63
C CYS A 691 20.90 -20.42 10.04
N GLU A 692 21.89 -20.61 9.17
CA GLU A 692 23.26 -20.12 9.39
C GLU A 692 23.26 -18.61 9.63
N HIS A 693 22.63 -17.83 8.74
CA HIS A 693 22.54 -16.39 8.88
C HIS A 693 21.86 -15.96 10.19
N GLU A 694 20.70 -16.54 10.52
CA GLU A 694 19.98 -16.24 11.75
C GLU A 694 20.81 -16.56 13.00
N LEU A 695 21.50 -17.70 13.03
CA LEU A 695 22.40 -18.05 14.14
C LEU A 695 23.58 -17.09 14.24
N GLY A 696 24.15 -16.68 13.11
CA GLY A 696 25.23 -15.68 13.06
C GLY A 696 24.79 -14.31 13.59
N VAL A 697 23.59 -13.86 13.19
CA VAL A 697 22.96 -12.65 13.71
C VAL A 697 22.72 -12.76 15.22
N LEU A 698 22.30 -13.93 15.72
CA LEU A 698 22.09 -14.16 17.15
C LEU A 698 23.40 -14.16 17.93
N VAL A 699 24.47 -14.83 17.45
CA VAL A 699 25.81 -14.77 18.06
C VAL A 699 26.30 -13.33 18.12
N ASN A 700 26.21 -12.60 17.02
CA ASN A 700 26.59 -11.20 16.96
C ASN A 700 25.77 -10.37 17.95
N ALA A 701 24.44 -10.46 17.93
CA ALA A 701 23.58 -9.70 18.83
C ALA A 701 23.90 -9.99 20.31
N ILE A 702 24.09 -11.25 20.69
CA ILE A 702 24.39 -11.63 22.08
C ILE A 702 25.75 -11.08 22.54
N THR A 703 26.71 -10.99 21.62
CA THR A 703 28.07 -10.55 21.92
C THR A 703 28.28 -9.05 21.73
N SER A 704 27.36 -8.34 21.07
CA SER A 704 27.48 -6.90 20.80
C SER A 704 26.58 -6.01 21.68
N ILE A 705 25.48 -6.54 22.23
CA ILE A 705 24.57 -5.74 23.07
C ILE A 705 25.26 -5.40 24.41
N PRO A 706 25.46 -4.10 24.73
CA PRO A 706 25.97 -3.68 26.03
C PRO A 706 25.02 -4.17 27.10
N ARG A 707 25.50 -5.01 28.03
CA ARG A 707 24.66 -5.50 29.11
C ARG A 707 24.54 -4.41 30.19
N PRO A 708 23.33 -4.13 30.70
CA PRO A 708 23.22 -3.35 31.93
C PRO A 708 24.04 -4.05 33.00
N ARG A 709 24.84 -3.29 33.75
CA ARG A 709 25.74 -3.82 34.78
C ARG A 709 24.98 -4.85 35.62
N PRO A 710 25.34 -6.15 35.57
CA PRO A 710 24.73 -7.09 36.48
C PRO A 710 25.11 -6.62 37.89
N PRO A 711 24.13 -6.45 38.81
CA PRO A 711 24.41 -5.96 40.15
C PRO A 711 25.38 -6.87 40.93
N TYR A 712 25.64 -8.09 40.42
CA TYR A 712 26.61 -9.00 40.99
C TYR A 712 27.37 -9.84 39.93
N PRO A 713 28.70 -10.04 40.09
CA PRO A 713 29.54 -10.84 39.17
C PRO A 713 29.11 -12.30 38.99
N HIS A 714 28.36 -12.88 39.94
CA HIS A 714 27.91 -14.27 39.88
C HIS A 714 26.76 -14.50 38.88
N VAL A 715 26.07 -13.45 38.43
CA VAL A 715 24.97 -13.54 37.46
C VAL A 715 25.49 -13.92 36.07
N LEU A 716 26.65 -13.37 35.67
CA LEU A 716 27.33 -13.74 34.41
C LEU A 716 27.79 -15.22 34.40
N ALA A 717 28.02 -15.80 35.58
CA ALA A 717 28.38 -17.19 35.75
C ALA A 717 27.17 -18.14 35.81
N CYS A 718 25.92 -17.64 35.74
CA CYS A 718 24.75 -18.50 35.78
C CYS A 718 24.65 -19.31 34.48
N PRO A 719 24.88 -20.63 34.50
CA PRO A 719 24.90 -21.45 33.29
C PRO A 719 23.50 -21.60 32.64
N GLU A 720 22.45 -21.17 33.33
CA GLU A 720 21.04 -21.35 32.96
C GLU A 720 20.43 -20.11 32.26
N THR A 721 21.21 -19.07 32.01
CA THR A 721 20.72 -17.95 31.19
C THR A 721 20.59 -18.38 29.74
N ALA A 722 19.56 -17.89 29.03
CA ALA A 722 19.32 -18.26 27.62
C ALA A 722 20.54 -17.99 26.74
N PHE A 723 21.26 -16.91 27.03
CA PHE A 723 22.50 -16.55 26.36
C PHE A 723 23.62 -17.56 26.59
N ASN A 724 23.82 -18.01 27.83
CA ASN A 724 24.87 -18.99 28.14
C ASN A 724 24.54 -20.35 27.52
N VAL A 725 23.29 -20.81 27.65
CA VAL A 725 22.83 -22.05 27.03
C VAL A 725 23.03 -22.01 25.51
N PHE A 726 22.64 -20.90 24.85
CA PHE A 726 22.83 -20.72 23.42
C PHE A 726 24.32 -20.73 23.04
N LEU A 727 25.13 -19.90 23.68
CA LEU A 727 26.53 -19.72 23.30
C LEU A 727 27.36 -20.98 23.56
N ASP A 728 27.16 -21.64 24.70
CA ASP A 728 27.86 -22.89 25.03
C ASP A 728 27.51 -23.99 24.04
N SER A 729 26.25 -24.04 23.61
CA SER A 729 25.80 -24.97 22.57
C SER A 729 26.42 -24.66 21.21
N MET A 730 26.45 -23.38 20.81
CA MET A 730 27.08 -22.95 19.56
C MET A 730 28.58 -23.24 19.55
N LEU A 731 29.29 -23.02 20.67
CA LEU A 731 30.71 -23.35 20.80
C LEU A 731 30.98 -24.85 20.75
N ALA A 732 30.07 -25.67 21.28
CA ALA A 732 30.15 -27.12 21.18
C ALA A 732 29.91 -27.62 19.74
N LEU A 733 28.94 -27.02 19.03
CA LEU A 733 28.54 -27.40 17.68
C LEU A 733 29.51 -26.93 16.59
N ASP A 734 29.88 -25.65 16.59
CA ASP A 734 30.78 -25.04 15.62
C ASP A 734 31.54 -23.86 16.24
N ARG A 735 32.68 -24.17 16.87
CA ARG A 735 33.55 -23.17 17.50
C ARG A 735 34.06 -22.15 16.48
N ALA A 736 34.44 -22.58 15.28
CA ALA A 736 35.05 -21.71 14.27
C ALA A 736 34.07 -20.63 13.80
N PHE A 737 32.83 -21.02 13.51
CA PHE A 737 31.78 -20.08 13.15
C PHE A 737 31.37 -19.17 14.30
N THR A 738 31.22 -19.74 15.49
CA THR A 738 30.81 -18.95 16.66
C THR A 738 31.83 -17.85 16.90
N VAL A 739 33.12 -18.21 16.90
CA VAL A 739 34.22 -17.25 17.01
C VAL A 739 34.16 -16.24 15.87
N SER A 740 33.99 -16.64 14.61
CA SER A 740 33.98 -15.70 13.47
C SER A 740 32.86 -14.66 13.50
N HIS A 741 31.80 -14.88 14.27
CA HIS A 741 30.65 -13.97 14.41
C HIS A 741 30.67 -13.12 15.69
N VAL A 742 31.63 -13.35 16.60
CA VAL A 742 31.83 -12.47 17.75
C VAL A 742 32.44 -11.16 17.27
N GLN A 743 31.79 -10.02 17.54
CA GLN A 743 32.40 -8.73 17.23
C GLN A 743 33.47 -8.35 18.26
N CYS A 744 34.53 -7.68 17.81
CA CYS A 744 35.55 -7.12 18.68
C CYS A 744 35.07 -5.77 19.26
N VAL A 745 34.11 -5.85 20.17
CA VAL A 745 33.52 -4.69 20.87
C VAL A 745 33.61 -4.91 22.38
N PRO A 746 33.60 -3.85 23.22
CA PRO A 746 33.67 -3.98 24.67
C PRO A 746 32.65 -4.96 25.25
N ALA A 747 31.43 -4.96 24.68
CA ALA A 747 30.37 -5.87 25.07
C ALA A 747 30.72 -7.35 24.87
N SER A 748 31.68 -7.74 24.02
CA SER A 748 31.97 -9.17 23.81
C SER A 748 32.95 -9.76 24.83
N VAL A 749 33.65 -8.94 25.61
CA VAL A 749 34.72 -9.42 26.51
C VAL A 749 34.23 -10.43 27.55
N PHE A 750 32.95 -10.36 27.95
CA PHE A 750 32.38 -11.33 28.88
C PHE A 750 32.36 -12.76 28.33
N VAL A 751 32.31 -12.94 26.99
CA VAL A 751 32.33 -14.28 26.39
C VAL A 751 33.74 -14.81 26.17
N TRP A 752 34.77 -13.97 26.23
CA TRP A 752 36.13 -14.36 25.84
C TRP A 752 36.72 -15.47 26.72
N SER A 753 36.27 -15.59 27.98
CA SER A 753 36.65 -16.69 28.88
C SER A 753 36.19 -18.07 28.38
N LYS A 754 35.18 -18.11 27.51
CA LYS A 754 34.68 -19.34 26.86
C LYS A 754 35.40 -19.63 25.54
N LEU A 755 36.17 -18.67 25.04
CA LEU A 755 36.82 -18.71 23.73
C LEU A 755 38.32 -18.92 23.90
N ASP A 756 38.98 -19.35 22.82
CA ASP A 756 40.44 -19.42 22.82
C ASP A 756 40.94 -18.02 22.51
N LEU A 757 41.59 -17.36 23.49
CA LEU A 757 42.14 -16.02 23.32
C LEU A 757 43.13 -15.95 22.14
N GLY A 758 43.75 -17.08 21.77
CA GLY A 758 44.57 -17.19 20.57
C GLY A 758 43.84 -16.81 19.28
N ALA A 759 42.53 -17.03 19.20
CA ALA A 759 41.72 -16.68 18.04
C ALA A 759 41.49 -15.16 17.88
N PHE A 760 41.68 -14.39 18.95
CA PHE A 760 41.48 -12.93 18.98
C PHE A 760 42.75 -12.14 18.70
N VAL A 761 43.92 -12.80 18.75
CA VAL A 761 45.22 -12.16 18.56
C VAL A 761 45.27 -11.37 17.24
N ASP A 762 44.78 -11.96 16.15
CA ASP A 762 44.80 -11.28 14.85
C ASP A 762 43.79 -10.13 14.75
N TRP A 763 42.69 -10.18 15.49
CA TRP A 763 41.75 -9.06 15.58
C TRP A 763 42.32 -7.90 16.37
N ILE A 764 42.94 -8.18 17.52
CA ILE A 764 43.52 -7.16 18.42
C ILE A 764 44.62 -6.37 17.71
N LYS A 765 45.36 -6.98 16.77
CA LYS A 765 46.34 -6.29 15.92
C LYS A 765 45.73 -5.18 15.04
N CYS A 766 44.42 -5.16 14.85
CA CYS A 766 43.73 -4.15 14.04
C CYS A 766 42.84 -3.20 14.86
N VAL A 767 42.83 -3.33 16.19
CA VAL A 767 41.98 -2.53 17.08
C VAL A 767 42.55 -1.12 17.27
N SER A 768 41.68 -0.10 17.20
CA SER A 768 42.03 1.29 17.50
C SER A 768 42.24 1.51 19.00
N ALA A 769 42.96 2.57 19.37
CA ALA A 769 43.17 2.93 20.78
C ALA A 769 41.85 3.05 21.56
N ASP A 770 40.80 3.62 20.97
CA ASP A 770 39.48 3.79 21.61
C ASP A 770 38.77 2.47 21.88
N CYS A 771 38.75 1.58 20.89
CA CYS A 771 38.15 0.26 21.05
C CYS A 771 38.97 -0.56 22.07
N ALA A 772 40.31 -0.45 22.05
CA ALA A 772 41.18 -1.09 23.04
C ALA A 772 40.91 -0.59 24.47
N ILE A 773 40.71 0.72 24.67
CA ILE A 773 40.29 1.28 25.98
C ILE A 773 38.97 0.63 26.40
N GLY A 774 37.95 0.63 25.53
CA GLY A 774 36.67 -0.01 25.83
C GLY A 774 36.80 -1.50 26.20
N LEU A 775 37.62 -2.26 25.47
CA LEU A 775 37.88 -3.68 25.76
C LEU A 775 38.61 -3.88 27.09
N VAL A 776 39.61 -3.05 27.40
CA VAL A 776 40.30 -3.04 28.71
C VAL A 776 39.30 -2.73 29.82
N HIS A 777 38.46 -1.72 29.63
CA HIS A 777 37.43 -1.36 30.60
C HIS A 777 36.48 -2.54 30.86
N ALA A 778 36.00 -3.19 29.81
CA ALA A 778 35.13 -4.36 29.93
C ALA A 778 35.85 -5.56 30.59
N ALA A 779 37.11 -5.85 30.24
CA ALA A 779 37.90 -6.93 30.86
C ALA A 779 38.12 -6.69 32.37
N SER A 780 38.40 -5.43 32.72
CA SER A 780 38.50 -4.94 34.10
C SER A 780 37.16 -4.85 34.82
N GLU A 781 36.04 -4.88 34.13
CA GLU A 781 34.72 -4.96 34.78
C GLU A 781 34.34 -6.41 35.09
N VAL A 782 34.60 -7.33 34.16
CA VAL A 782 34.22 -8.76 34.27
C VAL A 782 35.25 -9.66 34.98
N LYS A 783 36.35 -9.08 35.48
CA LYS A 783 37.44 -9.83 36.15
C LYS A 783 38.12 -10.89 35.28
N ASN A 784 38.34 -10.57 34.00
CA ASN A 784 39.02 -11.44 33.06
C ASN A 784 40.45 -10.95 32.79
N ASP A 785 41.37 -11.29 33.69
CA ASP A 785 42.75 -10.83 33.63
C ASP A 785 43.54 -11.43 32.44
N GLU A 786 43.10 -12.59 31.92
CA GLU A 786 43.68 -13.20 30.72
C GLU A 786 43.29 -12.42 29.47
N ALA A 787 42.03 -12.02 29.34
CA ALA A 787 41.59 -11.13 28.27
C ALA A 787 42.32 -9.78 28.33
N LEU A 788 42.46 -9.20 29.53
CA LEU A 788 43.21 -7.96 29.72
C LEU A 788 44.67 -8.09 29.25
N ALA A 789 45.36 -9.16 29.67
CA ALA A 789 46.73 -9.43 29.22
C ALA A 789 46.81 -9.65 27.71
N CYS A 790 45.84 -10.35 27.12
CA CYS A 790 45.77 -10.60 25.69
C CYS A 790 45.56 -9.31 24.88
N ILE A 791 44.62 -8.44 25.30
CA ILE A 791 44.33 -7.14 24.65
C ILE A 791 45.58 -6.28 24.62
N VAL A 792 46.24 -6.10 25.76
CA VAL A 792 47.40 -5.21 25.87
C VAL A 792 48.63 -5.81 25.18
N GLY A 793 48.82 -7.12 25.27
CA GLY A 793 49.99 -7.81 24.73
C GLY A 793 50.03 -7.85 23.20
N ASN A 794 48.86 -7.94 22.56
CA ASN A 794 48.75 -8.13 21.11
C ASN A 794 48.39 -6.86 20.32
N MET A 795 48.20 -5.73 21.01
CA MET A 795 47.92 -4.44 20.36
C MET A 795 49.16 -3.90 19.63
N PRO A 796 48.98 -3.24 18.47
CA PRO A 796 50.09 -2.57 17.79
C PRO A 796 50.77 -1.56 18.71
N SER A 797 52.11 -1.48 18.66
CA SER A 797 52.87 -0.54 19.48
C SER A 797 52.41 0.91 19.28
N GLU A 798 52.00 1.28 18.08
CA GLU A 798 51.52 2.63 17.76
C GLU A 798 50.23 2.97 18.49
N ALA A 799 49.29 2.02 18.57
CA ALA A 799 48.03 2.21 19.29
C ALA A 799 48.26 2.13 20.81
N ARG A 800 49.06 1.16 21.26
CA ARG A 800 49.38 0.91 22.67
C ARG A 800 50.19 2.02 23.32
N ASP A 801 51.13 2.61 22.59
CA ASP A 801 51.96 3.71 23.09
C ASP A 801 51.35 5.09 22.76
N SER A 802 50.15 5.14 22.17
CA SER A 802 49.45 6.40 21.93
C SER A 802 49.06 7.07 23.25
N GLU A 803 49.21 8.39 23.32
CA GLU A 803 48.82 9.18 24.50
C GLU A 803 47.36 8.91 24.90
N ARG A 804 46.48 8.75 23.90
CA ARG A 804 45.06 8.44 24.10
C ARG A 804 44.84 7.13 24.85
N PHE A 805 45.52 6.06 24.44
CA PHE A 805 45.45 4.76 25.13
C PHE A 805 46.05 4.82 26.54
N LEU A 806 47.22 5.46 26.69
CA LEU A 806 47.89 5.58 27.99
C LEU A 806 47.04 6.33 29.01
N VAL A 807 46.42 7.46 28.60
CA VAL A 807 45.49 8.22 29.46
C VAL A 807 44.24 7.41 29.78
N GLY A 808 43.66 6.71 28.80
CA GLY A 808 42.49 5.85 29.01
C GLY A 808 42.76 4.70 29.98
N LEU A 809 43.89 4.00 29.82
CA LEU A 809 44.32 2.91 30.70
C LEU A 809 44.65 3.42 32.11
N ALA A 810 45.33 4.56 32.24
CA ALA A 810 45.57 5.21 33.54
C ALA A 810 44.25 5.56 34.23
N SER A 811 43.28 6.12 33.50
CA SER A 811 41.94 6.43 34.00
C SER A 811 41.20 5.17 34.47
N ALA A 812 41.25 4.09 33.70
CA ALA A 812 40.72 2.79 34.12
C ALA A 812 41.33 2.31 35.45
N MET A 813 42.66 2.38 35.59
CA MET A 813 43.36 1.96 36.81
C MET A 813 43.02 2.83 38.03
N VAL A 814 42.77 4.13 37.84
CA VAL A 814 42.32 5.02 38.92
C VAL A 814 40.87 4.71 39.31
N ARG A 815 39.98 4.57 38.30
CA ARG A 815 38.56 4.26 38.49
C ARG A 815 38.34 2.94 39.23
N TRP A 816 39.15 1.92 38.93
CA TRP A 816 39.13 0.60 39.59
C TRP A 816 40.35 0.40 40.48
N SER A 817 40.58 1.36 41.38
CA SER A 817 41.69 1.32 42.34
C SER A 817 41.70 0.04 43.21
N ASP A 818 40.54 -0.55 43.48
CA ASP A 818 40.38 -1.83 44.17
C ASP A 818 40.91 -3.04 43.37
N ARG A 819 40.97 -2.92 42.04
CA ARG A 819 41.50 -3.93 41.12
C ARG A 819 42.87 -3.59 40.54
N LYS A 820 43.50 -2.50 40.99
CA LYS A 820 44.78 -2.03 40.46
C LYS A 820 45.82 -3.15 40.40
N GLY A 821 45.98 -3.92 41.48
CA GLY A 821 46.96 -5.03 41.52
C GLY A 821 46.73 -6.14 40.48
N GLU A 822 45.46 -6.44 40.19
CA GLU A 822 45.09 -7.44 39.16
C GLU A 822 45.37 -6.90 37.75
N MET A 823 45.09 -5.61 37.51
CA MET A 823 45.45 -4.94 36.27
C MET A 823 46.96 -4.89 36.06
N GLU A 824 47.74 -4.54 37.09
CA GLU A 824 49.21 -4.55 37.01
C GLU A 824 49.76 -5.95 36.69
N ALA A 825 49.21 -6.99 37.33
CA ALA A 825 49.61 -8.37 37.05
C ALA A 825 49.26 -8.80 35.61
N ALA A 826 48.12 -8.36 35.08
CA ALA A 826 47.76 -8.61 33.68
C ALA A 826 48.69 -7.87 32.71
N LEU A 827 49.07 -6.63 33.01
CA LEU A 827 50.04 -5.86 32.22
C LEU A 827 51.42 -6.51 32.23
N ASP A 828 51.87 -7.00 33.38
CA ASP A 828 53.14 -7.76 33.48
C ASP A 828 53.09 -9.05 32.65
N ARG A 829 51.95 -9.76 32.63
CA ARG A 829 51.74 -10.96 31.79
C ARG A 829 51.59 -10.66 30.30
N SER A 830 51.23 -9.43 29.93
CA SER A 830 51.06 -9.03 28.52
C SER A 830 52.38 -8.99 27.74
N GLY A 831 53.53 -8.97 28.44
CA GLY A 831 54.85 -8.81 27.84
C GLY A 831 55.23 -7.37 27.52
N TRP A 832 54.41 -6.38 27.89
CA TRP A 832 54.70 -4.95 27.68
C TRP A 832 55.61 -4.37 28.77
N ASN A 833 56.90 -4.69 28.75
CA ASN A 833 57.83 -4.41 29.86
C ASN A 833 57.99 -2.93 30.28
N GLU A 834 57.62 -1.97 29.42
CA GLU A 834 57.79 -0.52 29.65
C GLU A 834 56.54 0.16 30.21
N TRP A 835 55.46 -0.59 30.46
CA TRP A 835 54.15 -0.02 30.80
C TRP A 835 54.20 0.86 32.06
N ARG A 836 55.00 0.48 33.06
CA ARG A 836 55.11 1.20 34.35
C ARG A 836 55.64 2.60 34.15
N ASP A 837 56.70 2.75 33.36
CA ASP A 837 57.33 4.04 33.10
C ASP A 837 56.41 4.94 32.26
N LYS A 838 55.70 4.34 31.29
CA LYS A 838 54.76 5.06 30.41
C LYS A 838 53.47 5.50 31.11
N LEU A 839 52.94 4.73 32.07
CA LEU A 839 51.71 5.08 32.78
C LEU A 839 51.93 5.98 34.00
N ALA A 840 53.11 5.93 34.64
CA ALA A 840 53.38 6.68 35.88
C ALA A 840 53.11 8.19 35.74
N SER A 841 53.53 8.78 34.62
CA SER A 841 53.31 10.21 34.33
C SER A 841 51.83 10.60 34.20
N HIS A 842 50.97 9.69 33.74
CA HIS A 842 49.55 9.97 33.52
C HIS A 842 48.69 9.68 34.76
N VAL A 843 49.03 8.63 35.53
CA VAL A 843 48.33 8.29 36.79
C VAL A 843 48.50 9.41 37.82
N ASP A 844 49.71 9.95 37.97
CA ASP A 844 49.99 11.02 38.93
C ASP A 844 49.21 12.30 38.62
N VAL A 845 49.05 12.63 37.33
CA VAL A 845 48.26 13.78 36.86
C VAL A 845 46.77 13.59 37.14
N LEU A 846 46.22 12.40 36.88
CA LEU A 846 44.80 12.10 37.12
C LEU A 846 44.46 12.07 38.62
N VAL A 847 45.33 11.50 39.46
CA VAL A 847 45.14 11.49 40.92
C VAL A 847 45.25 12.90 41.51
N ALA A 848 46.12 13.76 40.97
CA ALA A 848 46.19 15.16 41.36
C ALA A 848 44.93 15.95 40.95
N SER A 849 44.37 15.68 39.77
CA SER A 849 43.10 16.28 39.31
C SER A 849 41.92 15.90 40.19
N GLU A 850 41.73 14.61 40.51
CA GLU A 850 40.61 14.16 41.35
C GLU A 850 40.66 14.73 42.78
N LYS A 851 41.86 14.95 43.32
CA LYS A 851 42.02 15.59 44.64
C LYS A 851 41.66 17.07 44.59
N SER A 852 42.03 17.76 43.50
CA SER A 852 41.68 19.16 43.29
C SER A 852 40.16 19.35 43.16
N ASP A 853 39.48 18.46 42.44
CA ASP A 853 38.02 18.55 42.24
C ASP A 853 37.24 18.20 43.53
N LYS A 854 37.71 17.23 44.31
CA LYS A 854 37.11 16.88 45.62
C LYS A 854 37.32 17.96 46.69
N GLU A 855 38.34 18.80 46.57
CA GLU A 855 38.56 19.95 47.47
C GLU A 855 37.74 21.19 47.04
N ALA A 856 37.31 21.27 45.78
CA ALA A 856 36.51 22.39 45.26
C ALA A 856 34.99 22.23 45.55
N ASP A 857 34.46 21.01 45.61
CA ASP A 857 33.02 20.73 45.80
C ASP A 857 32.59 20.57 47.28
N GLY A 858 33.11 21.41 48.17
CA GLY A 858 32.73 21.48 49.59
C GLY A 858 31.26 21.88 49.90
N SER A 859 30.35 21.82 48.92
CA SER A 859 28.90 21.95 49.13
C SER A 859 28.23 20.63 48.78
N GLY A 860 27.70 19.93 49.79
CA GLY A 860 27.06 18.64 49.63
C GLY A 860 25.84 18.68 48.72
N ASP A 861 26.03 18.21 47.49
CA ASP A 861 24.98 17.54 46.73
C ASP A 861 25.65 16.47 45.86
N SER A 862 25.37 15.19 46.16
CA SER A 862 26.04 14.05 45.55
C SER A 862 25.48 13.75 44.16
N GLY A 863 25.79 14.61 43.19
CA GLY A 863 25.67 14.32 41.77
C GLY A 863 27.00 13.77 41.25
N SER A 864 27.13 12.45 41.13
CA SER A 864 28.27 11.81 40.46
C SER A 864 28.35 12.31 39.01
N ALA A 865 29.19 13.30 38.72
CA ALA A 865 29.59 13.64 37.36
C ALA A 865 30.44 12.49 36.80
N THR A 866 29.77 11.47 36.28
CA THR A 866 30.40 10.49 35.41
C THR A 866 30.85 11.25 34.16
N PHE A 867 32.16 11.32 33.94
CA PHE A 867 32.73 11.56 32.62
C PHE A 867 32.23 10.43 31.70
N GLU A 868 31.04 10.59 31.13
CA GLU A 868 30.61 9.83 29.97
C GLU A 868 31.47 10.32 28.81
N PHE A 869 32.59 9.62 28.58
CA PHE A 869 33.12 9.55 27.23
C PHE A 869 31.99 8.99 26.36
N ASP A 870 31.47 9.81 25.45
CA ASP A 870 30.55 9.39 24.38
C ASP A 870 31.27 8.36 23.50
N LEU A 871 31.32 7.12 23.98
CA LEU A 871 31.90 5.95 23.32
C LEU A 871 30.97 5.35 22.26
N PHE A 872 29.83 6.01 21.98
CA PHE A 872 28.76 5.49 21.11
C PHE A 872 28.49 6.30 19.85
N ALA A 873 29.32 7.30 19.53
CA ALA A 873 29.29 7.94 18.21
C ALA A 873 30.17 7.13 17.23
N SER A 874 29.59 6.09 16.62
CA SER A 874 30.17 5.44 15.44
C SER A 874 29.33 5.76 14.20
N ASP A 875 29.97 6.39 13.21
CA ASP A 875 29.58 6.31 11.78
C ASP A 875 29.76 4.88 11.24
#